data_AF-A0A1Y1UEL7-F1
#
_entry.id   AF-A0A1Y1UEL7-F1
#
_cell.length_a   1.000
_cell.length_b   1.000
_cell.length_c   1.000
_cell.angle_alpha   90.00
_cell.angle_beta   90.00
_cell.angle_gamma   90.00
#
_symmetry.space_group_name_H-M   'P 1'
#
loop_
_entity.id
_entity.type
_entity.pdbx_description
1 polymer ?
#
loop_
_entity_poly.entity_id
_entity_poly.type
_entity_poly.pdbx_seq_one_letter_code
_entity_poly.pdbx_strand_id
1 'polypeptide(L)'
;MTFRQNASSNNPYATMDMRDSTQSSRQQLTDPMSSQNPYAATGSRGYNEKPRSSKKKWWWIGGILALLIIIGGVLGGVLGTQLNDDDKKDGSHSSSGGNNNDNSNGSGVPGNTGLPSGLTSANTAAMTETGANGQVYLAIATDSEWMLPLYATGTNTAGYSEPTVLANPSPESAWPADPNPPSNDSIRDHPRLIAPAYKWEALTTGGLIANDPYLSFWNETIVGNASDTLNDDPVPYTPDGGLTGSGVLDVARKMKLRVKNWAYAYKVTNETKYAERVWLEIWTAAGNNSAVPFGANGTRWNAQHFLDLAEFCATYAIAYDWLYDYWTDEQRDSMMWTMLDLGLSFGVHALNPNDTTEYGWEWWTGPPKNSQEINGNWNCVCNGGLTMAALAIIDRDPTGMAQQILDMAIPNAYNGCFQAPHDDGTWSETANYWYFGTSAAGEFVSSLLTAYGNDRGMAASNPGWALTPLYHMYVQGQTSLFNYGDCGPNKYSTTANSLMLWATMFQEPIYALYQRDHFDAPEPWSMFWYDPALDGTWWDQLPLDHFFPSELGAWASARSSWTDLTGSYWAIKSGDLRGHQTHGDLDLGDFVIDALGTRWFGELGSGQYLSTGYFSSSDQESERWTYYRKRTEGQNTILIDYLNQNVNAAPTQNWGSSNTSQGAAPSFSIPNDSTAYFTMDMSTAYNSSSSVKRGIRYFNSRKQILIQDEITGVPSGTDIQWRANTNATVTTNGGTATLVLDGQTAIATIVQGPSGAAFSTASPVPFSTDPPMPASDGYAGDPGNPGVTVLVVDQPNGGDLNLTIAINPQWPGMQSSDYLTPPNVPLDEWSLTSHNGA
;
A
#
# COMPACT_ATOMS: atom_id res chain seq x y z
N MET A 1 26.46 20.18 18.62
CA MET A 1 25.08 20.69 18.72
C MET A 1 24.21 19.60 18.14
N THR A 2 23.42 18.95 18.99
CA THR A 2 22.76 17.66 18.79
C THR A 2 21.58 17.80 17.83
N PHE A 3 21.62 17.13 16.67
CA PHE A 3 20.45 16.97 15.80
C PHE A 3 19.99 15.51 15.89
N ARG A 4 18.84 15.33 16.55
CA ARG A 4 18.11 14.06 16.63
C ARG A 4 17.39 13.86 15.29
N GLN A 5 17.69 12.79 14.58
CA GLN A 5 16.75 12.22 13.62
C GLN A 5 15.57 11.69 14.44
N ASN A 6 14.43 12.37 14.34
CA ASN A 6 13.15 11.78 14.72
C ASN A 6 12.76 10.83 13.59
N ALA A 7 13.02 9.53 13.75
CA ALA A 7 12.14 8.52 13.18
C ALA A 7 10.80 8.63 13.94
N SER A 8 10.00 9.61 13.56
CA SER A 8 8.60 9.70 13.95
C SER A 8 7.78 9.25 12.75
N SER A 9 7.35 7.99 12.78
CA SER A 9 6.19 7.43 12.09
C SER A 9 4.91 8.14 12.55
N ASN A 10 4.85 9.46 12.39
CA ASN A 10 3.70 10.25 12.80
C ASN A 10 2.62 10.11 11.75
N ASN A 11 1.85 9.03 11.86
CA ASN A 11 0.64 8.83 11.08
C ASN A 11 -0.60 9.23 11.91
N PRO A 12 -1.05 10.49 11.88
CA PRO A 12 -2.43 10.87 12.12
C PRO A 12 -3.19 10.90 10.77
N TYR A 13 -3.21 9.75 10.10
CA TYR A 13 -3.85 9.36 8.82
C TYR A 13 -3.07 9.64 7.53
N ALA A 14 -1.85 9.13 7.45
CA ALA A 14 -0.73 9.58 6.64
C ALA A 14 -0.86 9.49 5.11
N THR A 15 -0.20 10.48 4.51
CA THR A 15 0.19 10.64 3.12
C THR A 15 1.71 10.56 2.90
N MET A 16 2.44 9.97 3.87
CA MET A 16 3.92 9.98 3.92
C MET A 16 4.61 8.61 3.80
N ASP A 17 4.00 7.48 4.20
CA ASP A 17 4.71 6.18 4.27
C ASP A 17 5.13 5.61 2.90
N MET A 18 4.56 6.16 1.83
CA MET A 18 4.69 5.68 0.45
C MET A 18 5.47 6.63 -0.47
N ARG A 19 5.73 7.89 -0.05
CA ARG A 19 6.46 8.87 -0.87
C ARG A 19 7.97 8.57 -0.98
N ASP A 20 8.50 7.72 -0.10
CA ASP A 20 9.94 7.45 -0.02
C ASP A 20 10.43 6.36 -0.99
N SER A 21 9.52 5.64 -1.67
CA SER A 21 9.88 4.59 -2.64
C SER A 21 10.27 5.13 -4.03
N THR A 22 9.81 6.33 -4.40
CA THR A 22 10.09 6.94 -5.73
C THR A 22 10.52 8.42 -5.71
N GLN A 23 10.36 9.15 -4.59
CA GLN A 23 10.84 10.53 -4.45
C GLN A 23 11.78 10.73 -3.25
N SER A 24 12.84 9.94 -3.14
CA SER A 24 13.96 10.34 -2.29
C SER A 24 14.83 11.38 -3.01
N SER A 25 14.69 12.67 -2.70
CA SER A 25 15.80 13.65 -2.60
C SER A 25 15.35 15.12 -2.60
N ARG A 26 14.59 15.57 -1.59
CA ARG A 26 14.63 16.99 -1.17
C ARG A 26 14.68 17.15 0.34
N GLN A 27 15.67 16.52 0.98
CA GLN A 27 16.27 17.11 2.17
C GLN A 27 17.75 17.36 1.88
N GLN A 28 18.12 18.64 1.73
CA GLN A 28 19.52 19.07 1.66
C GLN A 28 20.18 18.77 3.01
N LEU A 29 20.80 17.60 3.13
CA LEU A 29 21.86 17.37 4.10
C LEU A 29 23.18 17.75 3.41
N THR A 30 23.78 18.85 3.84
CA THR A 30 25.12 19.24 3.44
C THR A 30 26.13 18.40 4.22
N ASP A 31 26.46 17.20 3.74
CA ASP A 31 27.70 16.53 4.14
C ASP A 31 28.85 16.94 3.20
N PRO A 32 30.09 17.03 3.69
CA PRO A 32 31.22 17.47 2.88
C PRO A 32 31.54 16.41 1.83
N MET A 33 31.22 16.71 0.58
CA MET A 33 31.49 15.89 -0.61
C MET A 33 32.86 15.21 -0.55
N SER A 34 32.88 13.88 -0.68
CA SER A 34 34.10 13.12 -0.95
C SER A 34 34.68 13.57 -2.30
N SER A 35 35.93 14.02 -2.31
CA SER A 35 36.63 14.54 -3.49
C SER A 35 36.98 13.49 -4.55
N GLN A 36 36.38 12.30 -4.51
CA GLN A 36 36.68 11.17 -5.40
C GLN A 36 35.47 10.51 -6.05
N ASN A 37 34.27 11.11 -6.03
CA ASN A 37 33.20 10.67 -6.93
C ASN A 37 33.55 11.10 -8.38
N PRO A 38 33.88 10.17 -9.30
CA PRO A 38 34.25 10.51 -10.67
C PRO A 38 33.08 11.09 -11.49
N TYR A 39 31.85 10.99 -10.99
CA TYR A 39 30.62 11.42 -11.64
C TYR A 39 30.08 12.77 -11.15
N ALA A 40 30.68 13.36 -10.10
CA ALA A 40 30.29 14.65 -9.54
C ALA A 40 30.31 15.82 -10.55
N ALA A 41 30.96 15.65 -11.71
CA ALA A 41 31.10 16.66 -12.75
C ALA A 41 30.08 16.56 -13.90
N THR A 42 29.23 15.52 -13.96
CA THR A 42 28.34 15.25 -15.11
C THR A 42 26.86 15.09 -14.70
N GLY A 43 26.35 16.04 -13.91
CA GLY A 43 24.90 16.17 -13.68
C GLY A 43 24.19 16.69 -14.93
N SER A 44 23.50 15.80 -15.65
CA SER A 44 22.52 16.14 -16.68
C SER A 44 21.39 16.99 -16.07
N ARG A 45 20.98 18.07 -16.75
CA ARG A 45 19.79 18.83 -16.38
C ARG A 45 18.56 17.99 -16.76
N GLY A 46 17.95 17.35 -15.77
CA GLY A 46 16.67 16.66 -15.90
C GLY A 46 15.59 17.55 -16.51
N TYR A 47 14.94 17.01 -17.54
CA TYR A 47 13.88 17.63 -18.31
C TYR A 47 12.55 17.37 -17.60
N ASN A 48 12.17 18.22 -16.64
CA ASN A 48 10.80 18.50 -16.19
C ASN A 48 10.81 19.44 -14.98
N GLU A 49 11.29 20.67 -15.17
CA GLU A 49 10.89 21.77 -14.30
C GLU A 49 10.16 22.82 -15.15
N LYS A 50 8.83 22.90 -15.03
CA LYS A 50 8.17 24.19 -15.25
C LYS A 50 8.76 25.15 -14.22
N PRO A 51 9.41 26.25 -14.62
CA PRO A 51 10.02 27.16 -13.66
C PRO A 51 8.93 27.73 -12.75
N ARG A 52 9.17 27.68 -11.43
CA ARG A 52 8.38 28.39 -10.42
C ARG A 52 8.12 29.81 -10.94
N SER A 53 6.87 30.12 -11.29
CA SER A 53 6.55 31.43 -11.83
C SER A 53 6.81 32.48 -10.75
N SER A 54 7.83 33.31 -10.94
CA SER A 54 7.95 34.53 -10.17
C SER A 54 6.73 35.38 -10.55
N LYS A 55 5.86 35.71 -9.58
CA LYS A 55 4.67 36.56 -9.74
C LYS A 55 4.99 38.02 -10.14
N LYS A 56 6.07 38.26 -10.88
CA LYS A 56 6.50 39.56 -11.42
C LYS A 56 6.43 39.67 -12.94
N LYS A 57 6.09 38.61 -13.68
CA LYS A 57 5.97 38.63 -15.16
C LYS A 57 4.55 38.76 -15.74
N TRP A 58 3.51 38.60 -14.92
CA TRP A 58 2.10 38.67 -15.37
C TRP A 58 1.66 40.06 -15.85
N TRP A 59 2.24 41.14 -15.31
CA TRP A 59 1.91 42.51 -15.70
C TRP A 59 2.38 42.86 -17.13
N TRP A 60 3.49 42.27 -17.59
CA TRP A 60 4.00 42.50 -18.94
C TRP A 60 3.22 41.73 -20.00
N ILE A 61 2.81 40.48 -19.70
CA ILE A 61 2.00 39.66 -20.59
C ILE A 61 0.58 40.25 -20.72
N GLY A 62 -0.01 40.73 -19.61
CA GLY A 62 -1.29 41.44 -19.63
C GLY A 62 -1.25 42.74 -20.43
N GLY A 63 -0.15 43.50 -20.37
CA GLY A 63 0.05 44.71 -21.16
C GLY A 63 0.14 44.44 -22.67
N ILE A 64 0.81 43.36 -23.08
CA ILE A 64 0.94 42.98 -24.50
C ILE A 64 -0.40 42.46 -25.04
N LEU A 65 -1.15 41.66 -24.27
CA LEU A 65 -2.48 41.18 -24.67
C LEU A 65 -3.49 42.32 -24.81
N ALA A 66 -3.47 43.29 -23.89
CA ALA A 66 -4.31 44.49 -24.00
C ALA A 66 -3.96 45.31 -25.26
N LEU A 67 -2.68 45.44 -25.60
CA LEU A 67 -2.24 46.13 -26.82
C LEU A 67 -2.72 45.39 -28.09
N LEU A 68 -2.66 44.06 -28.11
CA LEU A 68 -3.12 43.23 -29.24
C LEU A 68 -4.65 43.27 -29.41
N ILE A 69 -5.41 43.34 -28.31
CA ILE A 69 -6.87 43.50 -28.36
C ILE A 69 -7.24 44.89 -28.90
N ILE A 70 -6.51 45.94 -28.51
CA ILE A 70 -6.71 47.29 -29.05
C ILE A 70 -6.37 47.33 -30.55
N ILE A 71 -5.27 46.69 -30.96
CA ILE A 71 -4.89 46.59 -32.39
C ILE A 71 -5.92 45.77 -33.18
N GLY A 72 -6.43 44.67 -32.61
CA GLY A 72 -7.48 43.84 -33.21
C GLY A 72 -8.83 44.57 -33.33
N GLY A 73 -9.20 45.40 -32.34
CA GLY A 73 -10.39 46.25 -32.40
C GLY A 73 -10.29 47.37 -33.43
N VAL A 74 -9.09 47.95 -33.60
CA VAL A 74 -8.82 49.00 -34.61
C VAL A 74 -8.74 48.40 -36.02
N LEU A 75 -8.25 47.17 -36.19
CA LEU A 75 -8.24 46.46 -37.49
C LEU A 75 -9.61 45.87 -37.85
N GLY A 76 -10.38 45.38 -36.88
CA GLY A 76 -11.74 44.88 -37.07
C GLY A 76 -12.75 45.99 -37.39
N GLY A 77 -12.55 47.20 -36.86
CA GLY A 77 -13.38 48.37 -37.16
C GLY A 77 -13.17 48.98 -38.55
N VAL A 78 -12.06 48.67 -39.23
CA VAL A 78 -11.72 49.22 -40.57
C VAL A 78 -12.04 48.24 -41.71
N LEU A 79 -12.26 46.95 -41.41
CA LEU A 79 -12.65 45.93 -42.41
C LEU A 79 -14.15 45.59 -42.41
N GLY A 80 -14.92 46.11 -41.43
CA GLY A 80 -16.37 45.92 -41.32
C GLY A 80 -17.19 46.94 -42.11
N THR A 81 -16.94 47.12 -43.40
CA THR A 81 -17.89 47.78 -44.31
C THR A 81 -17.79 47.17 -45.71
N GLN A 82 -18.45 46.03 -45.93
CA GLN A 82 -19.04 45.67 -47.23
C GLN A 82 -19.74 44.31 -47.14
N LEU A 83 -20.96 44.29 -47.69
CA LEU A 83 -21.80 43.14 -48.06
C LEU A 83 -22.85 42.68 -47.03
N ASN A 84 -24.01 43.35 -47.12
CA ASN A 84 -25.34 42.73 -47.01
C ASN A 84 -25.59 41.83 -48.23
N ASP A 85 -26.35 40.74 -48.07
CA ASP A 85 -27.76 40.62 -48.55
C ASP A 85 -28.26 39.17 -48.34
N ASP A 86 -29.48 39.08 -47.78
CA ASP A 86 -30.62 38.13 -47.98
C ASP A 86 -30.35 36.69 -48.48
N ASP A 87 -31.02 35.63 -48.00
CA ASP A 87 -32.47 35.45 -47.97
C ASP A 87 -32.92 34.16 -47.23
N LYS A 88 -34.22 34.07 -46.92
CA LYS A 88 -34.92 33.02 -46.13
C LYS A 88 -35.18 31.70 -46.89
N LYS A 89 -35.25 30.55 -46.17
CA LYS A 89 -36.47 29.69 -45.99
C LYS A 89 -36.21 28.26 -45.49
N ASP A 90 -37.24 27.77 -44.79
CA ASP A 90 -37.49 26.43 -44.23
C ASP A 90 -37.30 25.24 -45.18
N GLY A 91 -37.12 24.03 -44.62
CA GLY A 91 -37.48 22.79 -45.30
C GLY A 91 -36.80 21.53 -44.79
N SER A 92 -37.59 20.65 -44.18
CA SER A 92 -37.26 19.30 -43.75
C SER A 92 -36.97 18.32 -44.89
N HIS A 93 -36.35 17.19 -44.51
CA HIS A 93 -36.33 15.84 -45.11
C HIS A 93 -35.04 15.35 -45.77
N SER A 94 -34.74 14.12 -45.34
CA SER A 94 -33.71 13.17 -45.71
C SER A 94 -33.51 12.95 -47.20
N SER A 95 -32.25 12.75 -47.61
CA SER A 95 -31.91 11.66 -48.52
C SER A 95 -30.46 11.21 -48.31
N SER A 96 -30.31 9.89 -48.39
CA SER A 96 -29.11 9.07 -48.33
C SER A 96 -28.14 9.33 -49.48
N GLY A 97 -26.85 9.08 -49.26
CA GLY A 97 -25.94 8.67 -50.33
C GLY A 97 -24.47 8.83 -49.97
N GLY A 98 -23.77 7.72 -49.75
CA GLY A 98 -22.30 7.74 -49.65
C GLY A 98 -21.68 6.53 -48.96
N ASN A 99 -22.05 5.32 -49.35
CA ASN A 99 -21.28 4.10 -49.06
C ASN A 99 -19.86 4.26 -49.62
N ASN A 100 -18.85 4.19 -48.76
CA ASN A 100 -17.58 3.57 -49.10
C ASN A 100 -17.34 2.44 -48.09
N ASN A 101 -17.66 1.23 -48.55
CA ASN A 101 -17.16 -0.01 -47.97
C ASN A 101 -15.65 -0.07 -48.23
N ASP A 102 -14.84 0.09 -47.19
CA ASP A 102 -13.60 -0.67 -47.09
C ASP A 102 -13.81 -1.72 -46.00
N ASN A 103 -14.10 -2.92 -46.49
CA ASN A 103 -14.28 -4.12 -45.71
C ASN A 103 -12.90 -4.76 -45.50
N SER A 104 -12.11 -4.25 -44.56
CA SER A 104 -10.98 -5.00 -44.01
C SER A 104 -11.50 -5.82 -42.84
N ASN A 105 -11.84 -7.07 -43.14
CA ASN A 105 -12.23 -8.10 -42.20
C ASN A 105 -11.01 -8.47 -41.34
N GLY A 106 -10.78 -7.73 -40.27
CA GLY A 106 -9.87 -8.06 -39.18
C GLY A 106 -10.70 -8.22 -37.92
N SER A 107 -10.66 -9.40 -37.31
CA SER A 107 -11.20 -9.65 -35.98
C SER A 107 -10.49 -8.70 -35.00
N GLY A 108 -11.12 -7.56 -34.69
CA GLY A 108 -10.61 -6.60 -33.72
C GLY A 108 -10.55 -7.28 -32.35
N VAL A 109 -9.34 -7.39 -31.81
CA VAL A 109 -9.09 -7.78 -30.43
C VAL A 109 -9.81 -6.74 -29.53
N PRO A 110 -10.59 -7.17 -28.51
CA PRO A 110 -11.24 -6.25 -27.59
C PRO A 110 -10.20 -5.68 -26.63
N GLY A 111 -9.35 -4.77 -27.13
CA GLY A 111 -8.41 -4.00 -26.32
C GLY A 111 -9.15 -2.97 -25.48
N ASN A 112 -8.67 -2.68 -24.27
CA ASN A 112 -9.13 -1.53 -23.51
C ASN A 112 -8.74 -0.20 -24.20
N THR A 113 -9.57 0.22 -25.16
CA THR A 113 -9.30 1.30 -26.14
C THR A 113 -10.02 2.61 -25.82
N GLY A 114 -10.70 2.66 -24.67
CA GLY A 114 -11.60 3.76 -24.32
C GLY A 114 -10.86 5.03 -23.93
N LEU A 115 -10.74 6.00 -24.84
CA LEU A 115 -10.51 7.41 -24.46
C LEU A 115 -11.84 8.04 -24.04
N PRO A 116 -11.98 8.51 -22.79
CA PRO A 116 -13.19 9.15 -22.29
C PRO A 116 -13.61 10.36 -23.14
N SER A 117 -14.91 10.49 -23.40
CA SER A 117 -15.47 11.64 -24.10
C SER A 117 -15.28 12.91 -23.25
N GLY A 118 -14.30 13.76 -23.60
CA GLY A 118 -14.06 15.04 -22.93
C GLY A 118 -12.60 15.40 -22.64
N LEU A 119 -11.65 14.48 -22.86
CA LEU A 119 -10.23 14.77 -22.72
C LEU A 119 -9.66 15.33 -24.05
N THR A 120 -9.33 16.62 -24.08
CA THR A 120 -8.57 17.23 -25.18
C THR A 120 -7.08 17.19 -24.87
N SER A 121 -6.32 16.30 -25.52
CA SER A 121 -4.87 16.34 -25.85
C SER A 121 -3.85 16.91 -24.82
N ALA A 122 -4.22 17.04 -23.56
CA ALA A 122 -3.40 17.60 -22.51
C ALA A 122 -3.37 16.65 -21.32
N ASN A 123 -2.83 15.45 -21.55
CA ASN A 123 -2.31 14.56 -20.52
C ASN A 123 -1.08 13.84 -21.12
N THR A 124 -0.21 13.31 -20.26
CA THR A 124 1.15 12.82 -20.55
C THR A 124 1.24 11.92 -21.79
N ALA A 125 2.40 11.88 -22.47
CA ALA A 125 2.59 11.15 -23.73
C ALA A 125 2.08 9.68 -23.69
N ALA A 126 2.27 8.99 -22.56
CA ALA A 126 1.78 7.63 -22.31
C ALA A 126 0.24 7.47 -22.39
N MET A 127 -0.53 8.54 -22.17
CA MET A 127 -2.00 8.53 -22.27
C MET A 127 -2.52 8.73 -23.69
N THR A 128 -1.64 9.08 -24.63
CA THR A 128 -1.95 9.21 -26.06
C THR A 128 -1.38 8.07 -26.90
N GLU A 129 -0.55 7.21 -26.29
CA GLU A 129 0.03 6.05 -26.93
C GLU A 129 -0.91 4.84 -26.76
N THR A 130 -1.17 4.15 -27.88
CA THR A 130 -1.95 2.93 -27.91
C THR A 130 -1.00 1.76 -28.04
N GLY A 131 -1.08 0.81 -27.10
CA GLY A 131 -0.27 -0.41 -27.13
C GLY A 131 -0.63 -1.32 -28.31
N ALA A 132 0.17 -2.37 -28.57
CA ALA A 132 -0.04 -3.24 -29.73
C ALA A 132 -1.35 -4.04 -29.68
N ASN A 133 -1.94 -4.28 -28.49
CA ASN A 133 -3.29 -4.85 -28.39
C ASN A 133 -4.39 -3.79 -28.26
N GLY A 134 -4.09 -2.51 -28.45
CA GLY A 134 -5.07 -1.42 -28.33
C GLY A 134 -5.19 -0.84 -26.91
N GLN A 135 -4.42 -1.32 -25.93
CA GLN A 135 -4.52 -0.84 -24.55
C GLN A 135 -4.05 0.61 -24.44
N VAL A 136 -4.65 1.36 -23.51
CA VAL A 136 -4.20 2.70 -23.11
C VAL A 136 -3.97 2.76 -21.60
N TYR A 137 -3.15 3.71 -21.17
CA TYR A 137 -2.93 3.97 -19.75
C TYR A 137 -4.21 4.51 -19.10
N LEU A 138 -4.80 3.78 -18.14
CA LEU A 138 -6.13 4.07 -17.57
C LEU A 138 -6.12 5.19 -16.54
N ALA A 139 -5.15 5.20 -15.65
CA ALA A 139 -5.03 6.25 -14.64
C ALA A 139 -4.64 7.58 -15.30
N ILE A 140 -5.40 8.64 -15.07
CA ILE A 140 -5.15 9.95 -15.68
C ILE A 140 -4.20 10.82 -14.90
N ALA A 141 -4.03 10.50 -13.62
CA ALA A 141 -3.13 11.14 -12.68
C ALA A 141 -3.02 10.25 -11.44
N THR A 142 -2.13 10.65 -10.54
CA THR A 142 -2.10 10.17 -9.16
C THR A 142 -2.58 11.31 -8.27
N ASP A 143 -3.49 11.01 -7.34
CA ASP A 143 -3.90 11.97 -6.32
C ASP A 143 -2.68 12.41 -5.50
N SER A 144 -2.50 13.72 -5.36
CA SER A 144 -1.29 14.27 -4.75
C SER A 144 -1.23 14.11 -3.23
N GLU A 145 -2.39 13.93 -2.59
CA GLU A 145 -2.47 13.76 -1.14
C GLU A 145 -2.31 12.27 -0.83
N TRP A 146 -3.23 11.45 -1.32
CA TRP A 146 -3.39 10.05 -0.97
C TRP A 146 -2.56 9.08 -1.82
N MET A 147 -1.92 9.57 -2.89
CA MET A 147 -1.12 8.76 -3.82
C MET A 147 -1.92 7.63 -4.50
N LEU A 148 -3.25 7.78 -4.60
CA LEU A 148 -4.12 6.82 -5.29
C LEU A 148 -4.30 7.17 -6.77
N PRO A 149 -4.54 6.18 -7.65
CA PRO A 149 -4.83 6.46 -9.05
C PRO A 149 -6.13 7.25 -9.21
N LEU A 150 -6.10 8.27 -10.07
CA LEU A 150 -7.29 9.01 -10.49
C LEU A 150 -7.71 8.52 -11.87
N TYR A 151 -8.99 8.23 -12.05
CA TYR A 151 -9.55 7.80 -13.33
C TYR A 151 -10.38 8.92 -13.95
N ALA A 152 -10.49 8.90 -15.27
CA ALA A 152 -11.32 9.86 -15.96
C ALA A 152 -12.79 9.66 -15.61
N THR A 153 -13.51 10.76 -15.37
CA THR A 153 -14.94 10.71 -15.09
C THR A 153 -15.75 10.52 -16.37
N GLY A 154 -16.82 9.73 -16.32
CA GLY A 154 -17.76 9.55 -17.44
C GLY A 154 -18.53 8.25 -17.36
N THR A 155 -19.64 8.18 -18.12
CA THR A 155 -20.50 6.99 -18.21
C THR A 155 -20.28 6.18 -19.48
N ASN A 156 -19.31 6.58 -20.32
CA ASN A 156 -19.01 5.84 -21.55
C ASN A 156 -18.28 4.55 -21.19
N THR A 157 -18.78 3.42 -21.68
CA THR A 157 -18.19 2.09 -21.49
C THR A 157 -17.52 1.57 -22.75
N ALA A 158 -17.53 2.32 -23.86
CA ALA A 158 -16.86 1.91 -25.09
C ALA A 158 -15.35 1.77 -24.83
N GLY A 159 -14.84 0.56 -25.08
CA GLY A 159 -13.46 0.21 -24.81
C GLY A 159 -13.20 -0.28 -23.39
N TYR A 160 -14.17 -0.35 -22.47
CA TYR A 160 -13.98 -1.00 -21.17
C TYR A 160 -14.53 -2.44 -21.22
N SER A 161 -13.83 -3.36 -20.57
CA SER A 161 -14.25 -4.77 -20.42
C SER A 161 -13.90 -5.31 -19.04
N GLU A 162 -14.52 -6.44 -18.68
CA GLU A 162 -14.16 -7.22 -17.50
C GLU A 162 -12.67 -7.65 -17.55
N PRO A 163 -11.99 -7.76 -16.40
CA PRO A 163 -10.64 -8.29 -16.29
C PRO A 163 -10.49 -9.65 -17.00
N THR A 164 -9.52 -9.77 -17.88
CA THR A 164 -9.32 -10.98 -18.68
C THR A 164 -7.87 -11.18 -19.10
N VAL A 165 -7.59 -12.36 -19.65
CA VAL A 165 -6.34 -12.67 -20.37
C VAL A 165 -6.69 -12.75 -21.86
N LEU A 166 -5.99 -12.00 -22.69
CA LEU A 166 -6.21 -12.04 -24.14
C LEU A 166 -5.93 -13.46 -24.67
N ALA A 167 -6.88 -14.00 -25.44
CA ALA A 167 -6.74 -15.34 -26.01
C ALA A 167 -5.69 -15.43 -27.13
N ASN A 168 -5.46 -14.31 -27.85
CA ASN A 168 -4.49 -14.20 -28.93
C ASN A 168 -3.81 -12.83 -28.87
N PRO A 169 -2.95 -12.57 -27.87
CA PRO A 169 -2.22 -11.32 -27.78
C PRO A 169 -1.20 -11.22 -28.93
N SER A 170 -0.86 -10.00 -29.34
CA SER A 170 0.27 -9.77 -30.24
C SER A 170 1.56 -10.33 -29.61
N PRO A 171 2.47 -10.94 -30.40
CA PRO A 171 3.76 -11.40 -29.89
C PRO A 171 4.58 -10.31 -29.20
N GLU A 172 4.39 -9.06 -29.62
CA GLU A 172 5.01 -7.86 -29.05
C GLU A 172 4.29 -7.35 -27.78
N SER A 173 3.31 -8.09 -27.26
CA SER A 173 2.56 -7.79 -26.03
C SER A 173 2.15 -9.06 -25.28
N ALA A 174 3.01 -10.07 -25.29
CA ALA A 174 2.88 -11.31 -24.52
C ALA A 174 4.26 -11.86 -24.16
N TRP A 175 4.35 -12.56 -23.03
CA TRP A 175 5.59 -13.29 -22.70
C TRP A 175 5.82 -14.43 -23.71
N PRO A 176 7.03 -14.56 -24.29
CA PRO A 176 7.35 -15.70 -25.13
C PRO A 176 7.46 -16.97 -24.28
N ALA A 177 7.31 -18.13 -24.93
CA ALA A 177 7.62 -19.41 -24.30
C ALA A 177 9.09 -19.46 -23.87
N ASP A 178 9.35 -20.06 -22.71
CA ASP A 178 10.71 -20.24 -22.21
C ASP A 178 11.50 -21.16 -23.15
N PRO A 179 12.58 -20.68 -23.78
CA PRO A 179 13.32 -21.48 -24.76
C PRO A 179 14.13 -22.61 -24.11
N ASN A 180 14.45 -22.50 -22.83
CA ASN A 180 15.26 -23.45 -22.07
C ASN A 180 14.67 -23.59 -20.66
N PRO A 181 13.52 -24.27 -20.48
CA PRO A 181 12.85 -24.36 -19.19
C PRO A 181 13.75 -25.08 -18.16
N PRO A 182 13.83 -24.61 -16.91
CA PRO A 182 14.67 -25.23 -15.90
C PRO A 182 13.98 -26.47 -15.32
N SER A 183 14.74 -27.24 -14.54
CA SER A 183 14.18 -28.30 -13.70
C SER A 183 14.96 -28.40 -12.39
N ASN A 184 14.47 -29.23 -11.46
CA ASN A 184 15.18 -29.50 -10.22
C ASN A 184 16.58 -30.11 -10.44
N ASP A 185 16.79 -30.81 -11.57
CA ASP A 185 18.07 -31.45 -11.92
C ASP A 185 18.95 -30.56 -12.82
N SER A 186 18.38 -29.50 -13.39
CA SER A 186 19.06 -28.58 -14.31
C SER A 186 18.60 -27.16 -14.00
N ILE A 187 19.27 -26.53 -13.04
CA ILE A 187 19.04 -25.13 -12.71
C ILE A 187 19.39 -24.22 -13.90
N ARG A 188 18.64 -23.14 -14.08
CA ARG A 188 18.85 -22.15 -15.15
C ARG A 188 20.18 -21.40 -14.98
N ASP A 189 20.88 -21.11 -16.08
CA ASP A 189 22.06 -20.23 -16.13
C ASP A 189 21.71 -18.75 -15.80
N HIS A 190 22.69 -17.96 -15.37
CA HIS A 190 22.48 -16.54 -15.08
C HIS A 190 22.13 -15.70 -16.32
N PRO A 191 21.35 -14.61 -16.17
CA PRO A 191 20.56 -14.27 -14.98
C PRO A 191 19.41 -15.26 -14.80
N ARG A 192 19.16 -15.68 -13.55
CA ARG A 192 18.18 -16.71 -13.21
C ARG A 192 17.17 -16.27 -12.15
N LEU A 193 17.42 -15.21 -11.38
CA LEU A 193 16.54 -14.75 -10.30
C LEU A 193 15.53 -13.75 -10.82
N ILE A 194 14.23 -14.12 -10.81
CA ILE A 194 13.05 -13.30 -11.16
C ILE A 194 12.99 -12.91 -12.65
N ALA A 195 14.13 -12.56 -13.24
CA ALA A 195 14.30 -12.00 -14.56
C ALA A 195 15.25 -12.89 -15.40
N PRO A 196 14.79 -14.06 -15.87
CA PRO A 196 15.60 -14.93 -16.72
C PRO A 196 15.94 -14.25 -18.06
N ALA A 197 17.07 -14.64 -18.67
CA ALA A 197 17.61 -14.00 -19.88
C ALA A 197 16.57 -13.75 -21.00
N TYR A 198 15.69 -14.71 -21.29
CA TYR A 198 14.69 -14.58 -22.34
C TYR A 198 13.64 -13.50 -22.05
N LYS A 199 13.34 -13.20 -20.78
CA LYS A 199 12.45 -12.09 -20.41
C LYS A 199 13.11 -10.73 -20.64
N TRP A 200 14.41 -10.60 -20.39
CA TRP A 200 15.16 -9.38 -20.74
C TRP A 200 15.16 -9.13 -22.24
N GLU A 201 15.37 -10.19 -23.03
CA GLU A 201 15.30 -10.12 -24.49
C GLU A 201 13.90 -9.70 -24.94
N ALA A 202 12.83 -10.30 -24.38
CA ALA A 202 11.45 -9.94 -24.68
C ALA A 202 11.13 -8.48 -24.36
N LEU A 203 11.57 -7.99 -23.20
CA LEU A 203 11.40 -6.59 -22.78
C LEU A 203 12.07 -5.61 -23.74
N THR A 204 13.31 -5.90 -24.13
CA THR A 204 14.15 -4.97 -24.89
C THR A 204 13.99 -5.18 -26.40
N THR A 205 14.65 -6.20 -26.96
CA THR A 205 14.67 -6.45 -28.41
C THR A 205 13.40 -7.13 -28.93
N GLY A 206 12.63 -7.78 -28.06
CA GLY A 206 11.34 -8.40 -28.38
C GLY A 206 10.17 -7.40 -28.41
N GLY A 207 10.40 -6.15 -28.01
CA GLY A 207 9.48 -5.05 -28.24
C GLY A 207 8.40 -4.84 -27.17
N LEU A 208 8.38 -5.57 -26.05
CA LEU A 208 7.36 -5.35 -25.01
C LEU A 208 7.41 -3.91 -24.46
N ILE A 209 8.59 -3.38 -24.13
CA ILE A 209 8.73 -1.98 -23.66
C ILE A 209 8.26 -0.99 -24.73
N ALA A 210 8.54 -1.26 -26.01
CA ALA A 210 8.21 -0.36 -27.10
C ALA A 210 6.72 -0.36 -27.49
N ASN A 211 5.97 -1.38 -27.08
CA ASN A 211 4.60 -1.64 -27.55
C ASN A 211 3.56 -1.78 -26.44
N ASP A 212 3.95 -1.71 -25.16
CA ASP A 212 3.03 -1.64 -24.03
C ASP A 212 3.19 -0.28 -23.30
N PRO A 213 2.11 0.52 -23.16
CA PRO A 213 2.20 1.87 -22.60
C PRO A 213 2.61 1.88 -21.12
N TYR A 214 2.28 0.85 -20.35
CA TYR A 214 2.68 0.73 -18.95
C TYR A 214 4.16 0.37 -18.85
N LEU A 215 4.62 -0.64 -19.58
CA LEU A 215 6.03 -1.03 -19.60
C LEU A 215 6.94 0.10 -20.11
N SER A 216 6.49 0.87 -21.11
CA SER A 216 7.18 2.06 -21.60
C SER A 216 7.35 3.10 -20.48
N PHE A 217 6.25 3.51 -19.85
CA PHE A 217 6.24 4.48 -18.76
C PHE A 217 7.07 4.02 -17.55
N TRP A 218 6.95 2.76 -17.17
CA TRP A 218 7.71 2.19 -16.06
C TRP A 218 9.20 2.15 -16.36
N ASN A 219 9.60 1.71 -17.56
CA ASN A 219 11.00 1.71 -17.98
C ASN A 219 11.60 3.13 -17.91
N GLU A 220 10.91 4.14 -18.44
CA GLU A 220 11.37 5.54 -18.35
C GLU A 220 11.52 6.01 -16.90
N THR A 221 10.56 5.69 -16.05
CA THR A 221 10.57 6.05 -14.62
C THR A 221 11.74 5.39 -13.88
N ILE A 222 11.95 4.10 -14.10
CA ILE A 222 13.02 3.32 -13.46
C ILE A 222 14.41 3.85 -13.88
N VAL A 223 14.62 4.07 -15.18
CA VAL A 223 15.89 4.61 -15.70
C VAL A 223 16.11 6.05 -15.23
N GLY A 224 15.05 6.85 -15.13
CA GLY A 224 15.08 8.18 -14.51
C GLY A 224 15.55 8.13 -13.05
N ASN A 225 14.91 7.31 -12.23
CA ASN A 225 15.26 7.13 -10.81
C ASN A 225 16.70 6.62 -10.63
N ALA A 226 17.13 5.69 -11.49
CA ALA A 226 18.51 5.22 -11.52
C ALA A 226 19.49 6.36 -11.85
N SER A 227 19.17 7.18 -12.85
CA SER A 227 20.00 8.32 -13.28
C SER A 227 20.12 9.40 -12.21
N ASP A 228 19.01 9.73 -11.55
CA ASP A 228 18.93 10.80 -10.55
C ASP A 228 19.75 10.48 -9.30
N THR A 229 19.92 9.19 -8.98
CA THR A 229 20.65 8.72 -7.80
C THR A 229 22.11 8.33 -8.09
N LEU A 230 22.58 8.39 -9.34
CA LEU A 230 23.96 8.00 -9.70
C LEU A 230 25.04 8.74 -8.91
N ASN A 231 24.80 10.02 -8.59
CA ASN A 231 25.78 10.88 -7.93
C ASN A 231 25.67 10.89 -6.41
N ASP A 232 24.68 10.18 -5.85
CA ASP A 232 24.54 10.07 -4.42
C ASP A 232 25.71 9.30 -3.83
N ASP A 233 26.15 9.73 -2.65
CA ASP A 233 27.12 8.99 -1.85
C ASP A 233 26.59 7.57 -1.54
N PRO A 234 27.49 6.59 -1.34
CA PRO A 234 27.10 5.28 -0.83
C PRO A 234 26.25 5.40 0.43
N VAL A 235 25.24 4.53 0.58
CA VAL A 235 24.33 4.61 1.72
C VAL A 235 25.13 4.44 3.03
N PRO A 236 25.06 5.41 3.97
CA PRO A 236 25.87 5.38 5.17
C PRO A 236 25.39 4.31 6.15
N TYR A 237 26.32 3.68 6.87
CA TYR A 237 26.02 2.71 7.92
C TYR A 237 25.49 3.40 9.17
N THR A 238 24.17 3.59 9.24
CA THR A 238 23.51 4.32 10.34
C THR A 238 22.48 3.41 11.03
N PRO A 239 22.83 2.79 12.17
CA PRO A 239 21.88 1.99 12.92
C PRO A 239 20.80 2.86 13.57
N ASP A 240 19.54 2.45 13.47
CA ASP A 240 18.41 3.01 14.19
C ASP A 240 18.15 2.20 15.48
N GLY A 241 18.21 2.87 16.62
CA GLY A 241 18.11 2.18 17.90
C GLY A 241 19.32 1.35 18.32
N GLY A 242 20.42 1.40 17.55
CA GLY A 242 21.57 0.48 17.70
C GLY A 242 21.33 -0.87 17.03
N LEU A 243 22.33 -1.76 17.07
CA LEU A 243 22.29 -3.05 16.33
C LEU A 243 21.25 -4.05 16.86
N THR A 244 20.77 -3.88 18.09
CA THR A 244 19.75 -4.73 18.71
C THR A 244 18.36 -4.08 18.73
N GLY A 245 18.25 -2.83 18.26
CA GLY A 245 16.97 -2.14 18.06
C GLY A 245 16.43 -2.43 16.66
N SER A 246 16.06 -1.38 15.92
CA SER A 246 15.68 -1.49 14.50
C SER A 246 16.86 -1.73 13.55
N GLY A 247 18.09 -1.68 14.08
CA GLY A 247 19.29 -2.11 13.37
C GLY A 247 19.60 -1.22 12.17
N VAL A 248 20.11 -1.82 11.10
CA VAL A 248 20.43 -1.16 9.83
C VAL A 248 19.46 -1.57 8.72
N LEU A 249 18.22 -1.94 9.06
CA LEU A 249 17.21 -2.41 8.11
C LEU A 249 16.94 -1.38 7.01
N ASP A 250 16.80 -0.12 7.39
CA ASP A 250 16.61 1.00 6.46
C ASP A 250 17.79 1.18 5.51
N VAL A 251 19.02 0.94 5.98
CA VAL A 251 20.24 0.97 5.16
C VAL A 251 20.17 -0.15 4.12
N ALA A 252 19.87 -1.38 4.56
CA ALA A 252 19.78 -2.55 3.68
C ALA A 252 18.70 -2.38 2.61
N ARG A 253 17.50 -1.91 2.98
CA ARG A 253 16.39 -1.68 2.05
C ARG A 253 16.65 -0.55 1.06
N LYS A 254 17.26 0.57 1.49
CA LYS A 254 17.69 1.65 0.59
C LYS A 254 18.70 1.16 -0.43
N MET A 255 19.64 0.34 0.02
CA MET A 255 20.60 -0.30 -0.87
C MET A 255 19.93 -1.25 -1.86
N LYS A 256 19.01 -2.10 -1.41
CA LYS A 256 18.22 -2.99 -2.29
C LYS A 256 17.50 -2.19 -3.38
N LEU A 257 16.79 -1.12 -3.00
CA LEU A 257 16.10 -0.23 -3.94
C LEU A 257 17.06 0.33 -5.00
N ARG A 258 18.18 0.92 -4.58
CA ARG A 258 19.14 1.57 -5.49
C ARG A 258 19.83 0.56 -6.40
N VAL A 259 20.34 -0.54 -5.85
CA VAL A 259 21.00 -1.62 -6.61
C VAL A 259 20.04 -2.22 -7.63
N LYS A 260 18.79 -2.47 -7.25
CA LYS A 260 17.75 -2.99 -8.16
C LYS A 260 17.52 -2.05 -9.35
N ASN A 261 17.39 -0.74 -9.10
CA ASN A 261 17.21 0.26 -10.16
C ASN A 261 18.44 0.41 -11.07
N TRP A 262 19.65 0.50 -10.51
CA TRP A 262 20.87 0.63 -11.31
C TRP A 262 21.18 -0.65 -12.11
N ALA A 263 20.97 -1.84 -11.52
CA ALA A 263 21.14 -3.09 -12.23
C ALA A 263 20.17 -3.20 -13.41
N TYR A 264 18.89 -2.87 -13.19
CA TYR A 264 17.91 -2.77 -14.27
C TYR A 264 18.36 -1.78 -15.37
N ALA A 265 18.72 -0.55 -14.98
CA ALA A 265 19.12 0.49 -15.90
C ALA A 265 20.32 0.07 -16.76
N TYR A 266 21.33 -0.60 -16.18
CA TYR A 266 22.41 -1.19 -16.96
C TYR A 266 21.89 -2.18 -18.01
N LYS A 267 21.00 -3.10 -17.63
CA LYS A 267 20.52 -4.16 -18.54
C LYS A 267 19.71 -3.61 -19.72
N VAL A 268 18.96 -2.52 -19.54
CA VAL A 268 18.15 -1.94 -20.62
C VAL A 268 18.86 -0.84 -21.41
N THR A 269 19.86 -0.16 -20.84
CA THR A 269 20.58 0.94 -21.52
C THR A 269 21.97 0.55 -22.03
N ASN A 270 22.56 -0.52 -21.46
CA ASN A 270 23.95 -0.93 -21.66
C ASN A 270 24.99 0.14 -21.25
N GLU A 271 24.63 1.12 -20.42
CA GLU A 271 25.55 2.14 -19.91
C GLU A 271 26.29 1.64 -18.65
N THR A 272 27.61 1.46 -18.75
CA THR A 272 28.43 0.87 -17.66
C THR A 272 28.43 1.67 -16.36
N LYS A 273 28.16 2.98 -16.42
CA LYS A 273 28.05 3.87 -15.25
C LYS A 273 27.11 3.32 -14.17
N TYR A 274 26.03 2.63 -14.56
CA TYR A 274 25.09 2.04 -13.61
C TYR A 274 25.67 0.79 -12.93
N ALA A 275 26.31 -0.10 -13.69
CA ALA A 275 26.96 -1.29 -13.12
C ALA A 275 28.17 -0.93 -12.24
N GLU A 276 28.94 0.09 -12.63
CA GLU A 276 29.99 0.66 -11.79
C GLU A 276 29.43 1.26 -10.50
N ARG A 277 28.26 1.92 -10.55
CA ARG A 277 27.58 2.42 -9.35
C ARG A 277 27.09 1.31 -8.44
N VAL A 278 26.57 0.20 -8.99
CA VAL A 278 26.24 -1.02 -8.24
C VAL A 278 27.48 -1.56 -7.53
N TRP A 279 28.61 -1.70 -8.25
CA TRP A 279 29.86 -2.19 -7.68
C TRP A 279 30.34 -1.33 -6.50
N LEU A 280 30.33 -0.01 -6.64
CA LEU A 280 30.70 0.91 -5.56
C LEU A 280 29.83 0.72 -4.30
N GLU A 281 28.52 0.54 -4.49
CA GLU A 281 27.56 0.37 -3.39
C GLU A 281 27.83 -0.94 -2.63
N ILE A 282 27.88 -2.07 -3.34
CA ILE A 282 28.08 -3.37 -2.70
C ILE A 282 29.50 -3.48 -2.12
N TRP A 283 30.54 -2.99 -2.81
CA TRP A 283 31.91 -2.97 -2.30
C TRP A 283 32.03 -2.20 -0.97
N THR A 284 31.26 -1.12 -0.83
CA THR A 284 31.16 -0.36 0.42
C THR A 284 30.50 -1.20 1.51
N ALA A 285 29.36 -1.83 1.23
CA ALA A 285 28.67 -2.68 2.21
C ALA A 285 29.42 -3.95 2.62
N ALA A 286 30.36 -4.43 1.80
CA ALA A 286 31.31 -5.48 2.18
C ALA A 286 32.35 -4.99 3.19
N GLY A 287 32.42 -3.67 3.45
CA GLY A 287 33.41 -3.03 4.30
C GLY A 287 34.76 -2.83 3.63
N ASN A 288 34.82 -2.87 2.29
CA ASN A 288 36.07 -2.77 1.54
C ASN A 288 36.35 -1.35 1.02
N ASN A 289 35.45 -0.39 1.26
CA ASN A 289 35.65 1.01 0.94
C ASN A 289 36.21 1.79 2.15
N SER A 290 37.49 2.14 2.10
CA SER A 290 38.13 2.91 3.19
C SER A 290 37.61 4.35 3.35
N ALA A 291 36.98 4.91 2.31
CA ALA A 291 36.43 6.28 2.34
C ALA A 291 35.05 6.34 3.02
N VAL A 292 34.32 5.23 3.03
CA VAL A 292 33.00 5.11 3.64
C VAL A 292 33.00 3.86 4.52
N PRO A 293 33.37 3.97 5.81
CA PRO A 293 33.36 2.83 6.72
C PRO A 293 31.96 2.20 6.81
N PHE A 294 31.92 0.87 6.78
CA PHE A 294 30.66 0.12 6.84
C PHE A 294 30.76 -1.02 7.85
N GLY A 295 29.86 -1.00 8.84
CA GLY A 295 29.82 -1.92 9.96
C GLY A 295 30.03 -1.25 11.33
N ALA A 296 29.61 -1.93 12.37
CA ALA A 296 29.81 -1.55 13.77
C ALA A 296 30.01 -2.80 14.64
N ASN A 297 30.76 -2.68 15.74
CA ASN A 297 30.99 -3.78 16.70
C ASN A 297 31.49 -5.08 16.05
N GLY A 298 32.30 -4.97 14.98
CA GLY A 298 32.85 -6.12 14.27
C GLY A 298 31.88 -6.86 13.35
N THR A 299 30.63 -6.39 13.22
CA THR A 299 29.66 -6.89 12.25
C THR A 299 29.38 -5.86 11.15
N ARG A 300 28.92 -6.35 10.00
CA ARG A 300 28.54 -5.53 8.84
C ARG A 300 27.05 -5.67 8.58
N TRP A 301 26.58 -6.87 8.26
CA TRP A 301 25.17 -7.09 7.90
C TRP A 301 24.22 -7.30 9.09
N ASN A 302 24.75 -7.28 10.31
CA ASN A 302 23.99 -7.32 11.56
C ASN A 302 23.00 -8.49 11.71
N ALA A 303 23.52 -9.70 11.96
CA ALA A 303 22.67 -10.86 12.23
C ALA A 303 21.78 -10.73 13.48
N GLN A 304 22.08 -9.80 14.42
CA GLN A 304 21.26 -9.59 15.62
C GLN A 304 19.84 -9.13 15.28
N HIS A 305 19.69 -8.32 14.23
CA HIS A 305 18.41 -7.97 13.64
C HIS A 305 18.36 -8.62 12.24
N PHE A 306 17.94 -9.88 12.18
CA PHE A 306 18.16 -10.75 11.01
C PHE A 306 17.52 -10.24 9.70
N LEU A 307 16.50 -9.37 9.78
CA LEU A 307 15.97 -8.66 8.61
C LEU A 307 17.04 -7.84 7.89
N ASP A 308 17.98 -7.22 8.62
CA ASP A 308 19.10 -6.45 8.06
C ASP A 308 19.92 -7.34 7.14
N LEU A 309 20.34 -8.49 7.67
CA LEU A 309 21.17 -9.46 6.99
C LEU A 309 20.46 -10.03 5.76
N ALA A 310 19.19 -10.38 5.90
CA ALA A 310 18.40 -10.93 4.82
C ALA A 310 18.22 -9.95 3.65
N GLU A 311 17.97 -8.67 3.93
CA GLU A 311 17.89 -7.62 2.91
C GLU A 311 19.23 -7.36 2.22
N PHE A 312 20.37 -7.46 2.93
CA PHE A 312 21.69 -7.44 2.30
C PHE A 312 21.93 -8.67 1.41
N CYS A 313 21.54 -9.87 1.85
CA CYS A 313 21.59 -11.08 1.03
C CYS A 313 20.81 -10.91 -0.28
N ALA A 314 19.57 -10.42 -0.21
CA ALA A 314 18.76 -10.13 -1.40
C ALA A 314 19.43 -9.09 -2.32
N THR A 315 19.96 -8.00 -1.74
CA THR A 315 20.69 -6.96 -2.49
C THR A 315 21.87 -7.52 -3.27
N TYR A 316 22.68 -8.36 -2.63
CA TYR A 316 23.85 -8.98 -3.26
C TYR A 316 23.45 -10.03 -4.31
N ALA A 317 22.39 -10.79 -4.06
CA ALA A 317 21.86 -11.75 -5.03
C ALA A 317 21.44 -11.05 -6.33
N ILE A 318 20.76 -9.90 -6.24
CA ILE A 318 20.37 -9.07 -7.39
C ILE A 318 21.61 -8.57 -8.14
N ALA A 319 22.58 -7.99 -7.41
CA ALA A 319 23.81 -7.48 -8.03
C ALA A 319 24.60 -8.57 -8.74
N TYR A 320 24.73 -9.75 -8.11
CA TYR A 320 25.46 -10.89 -8.67
C TYR A 320 24.76 -11.46 -9.90
N ASP A 321 23.47 -11.77 -9.79
CA ASP A 321 22.71 -12.51 -10.81
C ASP A 321 22.40 -11.65 -12.04
N TRP A 322 21.85 -10.45 -11.85
CA TRP A 322 21.39 -9.62 -12.97
C TRP A 322 22.55 -9.10 -13.82
N LEU A 323 23.69 -8.81 -13.17
CA LEU A 323 24.88 -8.26 -13.81
C LEU A 323 25.98 -9.32 -14.01
N TYR A 324 25.63 -10.61 -13.92
CA TYR A 324 26.59 -11.72 -13.95
C TYR A 324 27.65 -11.63 -15.05
N ASP A 325 27.23 -11.33 -16.28
CA ASP A 325 28.11 -11.25 -17.46
C ASP A 325 29.03 -10.02 -17.48
N TYR A 326 28.70 -8.98 -16.72
CA TYR A 326 29.51 -7.77 -16.62
C TYR A 326 30.72 -7.96 -15.68
N TRP A 327 30.56 -8.82 -14.68
CA TRP A 327 31.56 -9.01 -13.65
C TRP A 327 32.78 -9.79 -14.15
N THR A 328 33.95 -9.49 -13.58
CA THR A 328 35.10 -10.41 -13.68
C THR A 328 34.91 -11.61 -12.75
N ASP A 329 35.72 -12.64 -12.92
CA ASP A 329 35.71 -13.79 -12.01
C ASP A 329 36.06 -13.39 -10.58
N GLU A 330 37.01 -12.48 -10.39
CA GLU A 330 37.38 -11.98 -9.07
C GLU A 330 36.23 -11.20 -8.40
N GLN A 331 35.45 -10.44 -9.17
CA GLN A 331 34.28 -9.74 -8.64
C GLN A 331 33.17 -10.72 -8.26
N ARG A 332 32.93 -11.75 -9.08
CA ARG A 332 31.99 -12.85 -8.74
C ARG A 332 32.44 -13.60 -7.49
N ASP A 333 33.70 -13.96 -7.38
CA ASP A 333 34.26 -14.60 -6.18
C ASP A 333 34.12 -13.69 -4.95
N SER A 334 34.41 -12.40 -5.09
CA SER A 334 34.27 -11.43 -4.00
C SER A 334 32.84 -11.36 -3.48
N MET A 335 31.85 -11.29 -4.37
CA MET A 335 30.43 -11.25 -3.96
C MET A 335 29.97 -12.57 -3.36
N MET A 336 30.38 -13.71 -3.94
CA MET A 336 30.09 -15.04 -3.40
C MET A 336 30.60 -15.19 -1.98
N TRP A 337 31.90 -14.92 -1.74
CA TRP A 337 32.48 -15.00 -0.40
C TRP A 337 31.83 -14.01 0.57
N THR A 338 31.44 -12.82 0.11
CA THR A 338 30.71 -11.87 0.95
C THR A 338 29.35 -12.44 1.40
N MET A 339 28.58 -13.04 0.48
CA MET A 339 27.31 -13.68 0.81
C MET A 339 27.49 -14.88 1.74
N LEU A 340 28.52 -15.71 1.54
CA LEU A 340 28.82 -16.85 2.41
C LEU A 340 29.20 -16.38 3.83
N ASP A 341 30.15 -15.46 3.95
CA ASP A 341 30.74 -15.07 5.23
C ASP A 341 29.83 -14.15 6.06
N LEU A 342 29.15 -13.20 5.41
CA LEU A 342 28.34 -12.18 6.11
C LEU A 342 26.84 -12.52 6.16
N GLY A 343 26.39 -13.53 5.41
CA GLY A 343 24.98 -13.87 5.25
C GLY A 343 24.69 -15.35 5.54
N LEU A 344 25.00 -16.22 4.58
CA LEU A 344 24.55 -17.62 4.58
C LEU A 344 25.11 -18.43 5.76
N SER A 345 26.30 -18.11 6.26
CA SER A 345 26.86 -18.79 7.44
C SER A 345 25.96 -18.62 8.67
N PHE A 346 25.44 -17.41 8.90
CA PHE A 346 24.46 -17.13 9.94
C PHE A 346 23.13 -17.83 9.64
N GLY A 347 22.68 -17.84 8.38
CA GLY A 347 21.49 -18.59 7.98
C GLY A 347 21.56 -20.08 8.33
N VAL A 348 22.71 -20.73 8.11
CA VAL A 348 22.91 -22.14 8.45
C VAL A 348 22.77 -22.35 9.96
N HIS A 349 23.37 -21.48 10.76
CA HIS A 349 23.28 -21.55 12.22
C HIS A 349 21.85 -21.26 12.74
N ALA A 350 21.13 -20.32 12.13
CA ALA A 350 19.73 -20.04 12.45
C ALA A 350 18.86 -21.27 12.21
N LEU A 351 18.92 -21.79 10.99
CA LEU A 351 17.93 -22.74 10.48
C LEU A 351 18.22 -24.18 10.90
N ASN A 352 19.47 -24.52 11.22
CA ASN A 352 19.85 -25.88 11.57
C ASN A 352 19.25 -26.30 12.92
N PRO A 353 18.28 -27.24 12.96
CA PRO A 353 17.67 -27.67 14.21
C PRO A 353 18.60 -28.51 15.08
N ASN A 354 19.71 -29.01 14.52
CA ASN A 354 20.73 -29.75 15.27
C ASN A 354 21.82 -28.83 15.84
N ASP A 355 21.86 -27.55 15.47
CA ASP A 355 22.71 -26.58 16.14
C ASP A 355 22.03 -26.16 17.45
N THR A 356 22.56 -26.61 18.57
CA THR A 356 22.02 -26.32 19.91
C THR A 356 22.62 -25.05 20.52
N THR A 357 23.40 -24.29 19.76
CA THR A 357 23.94 -23.01 20.23
C THR A 357 22.84 -21.96 20.22
N GLU A 358 22.58 -21.36 21.37
CA GLU A 358 21.63 -20.25 21.52
C GLU A 358 22.35 -18.94 21.17
N TYR A 359 22.16 -18.46 19.94
CA TYR A 359 22.78 -17.20 19.52
C TYR A 359 21.91 -15.98 19.83
N GLY A 360 20.60 -16.18 20.04
CA GLY A 360 19.62 -15.17 20.39
C GLY A 360 18.97 -14.46 19.19
N TRP A 361 19.41 -14.73 17.96
CA TRP A 361 18.91 -14.07 16.74
C TRP A 361 18.17 -15.01 15.79
N GLU A 362 18.09 -16.30 16.12
CA GLU A 362 17.43 -17.35 15.35
C GLU A 362 15.91 -17.43 15.58
N TRP A 363 15.33 -16.60 16.46
CA TRP A 363 13.92 -16.71 16.89
C TRP A 363 12.91 -16.69 15.72
N TRP A 364 13.22 -15.99 14.63
CA TRP A 364 12.35 -15.82 13.45
C TRP A 364 12.09 -17.12 12.68
N THR A 365 12.89 -18.16 12.89
CA THR A 365 12.74 -19.42 12.15
C THR A 365 11.49 -20.18 12.58
N GLY A 366 11.02 -20.00 13.81
CA GLY A 366 9.98 -20.87 14.38
C GLY A 366 10.35 -22.37 14.38
N PRO A 367 9.35 -23.28 14.42
CA PRO A 367 9.60 -24.72 14.55
C PRO A 367 10.29 -25.33 13.33
N PRO A 368 11.07 -26.42 13.50
CA PRO A 368 11.38 -27.12 14.75
C PRO A 368 12.52 -26.49 15.57
N LYS A 369 13.21 -25.47 15.05
CA LYS A 369 14.33 -24.82 15.73
C LYS A 369 13.87 -24.07 17.00
N ASN A 370 12.78 -23.31 16.89
CA ASN A 370 12.19 -22.53 17.97
C ASN A 370 10.75 -23.02 18.22
N SER A 371 10.29 -23.01 19.47
CA SER A 371 8.95 -23.50 19.81
C SER A 371 7.82 -22.55 19.42
N GLN A 372 8.12 -21.27 19.21
CA GLN A 372 7.14 -20.25 18.86
C GLN A 372 6.90 -20.26 17.35
N GLU A 373 5.64 -20.27 16.93
CA GLU A 373 5.27 -20.11 15.52
C GLU A 373 5.49 -18.66 15.06
N ILE A 374 6.19 -18.50 13.94
CA ILE A 374 6.47 -17.20 13.31
C ILE A 374 5.85 -17.22 11.91
N ASN A 375 4.61 -16.76 11.81
CA ASN A 375 3.84 -16.70 10.58
C ASN A 375 3.62 -15.23 10.17
N GLY A 376 4.68 -14.58 9.71
CA GLY A 376 4.65 -13.16 9.33
C GLY A 376 5.87 -12.73 8.51
N ASN A 377 6.02 -11.43 8.35
CA ASN A 377 7.05 -10.81 7.52
C ASN A 377 8.48 -11.29 7.84
N TRP A 378 8.83 -11.50 9.11
CA TRP A 378 10.16 -11.94 9.54
C TRP A 378 10.53 -13.26 8.91
N ASN A 379 9.63 -14.24 8.94
CA ASN A 379 9.87 -15.53 8.32
C ASN A 379 9.96 -15.41 6.79
N CYS A 380 9.11 -14.59 6.18
CA CYS A 380 9.14 -14.35 4.73
C CYS A 380 10.44 -13.71 4.26
N VAL A 381 10.86 -12.63 4.90
CA VAL A 381 12.01 -11.82 4.48
C VAL A 381 13.31 -12.56 4.73
N CYS A 382 13.46 -13.17 5.91
CA CYS A 382 14.67 -13.91 6.25
C CYS A 382 14.89 -15.09 5.31
N ASN A 383 13.87 -15.92 5.08
CA ASN A 383 13.97 -17.03 4.13
C ASN A 383 14.09 -16.55 2.69
N GLY A 384 13.40 -15.47 2.30
CA GLY A 384 13.49 -14.81 1.00
C GLY A 384 14.92 -14.43 0.64
N GLY A 385 15.53 -13.58 1.47
CA GLY A 385 16.88 -13.09 1.24
C GLY A 385 17.94 -14.20 1.21
N LEU A 386 17.86 -15.15 2.14
CA LEU A 386 18.76 -16.31 2.17
C LEU A 386 18.60 -17.20 0.92
N THR A 387 17.36 -17.44 0.48
CA THR A 387 17.07 -18.26 -0.70
C THR A 387 17.57 -17.59 -1.97
N MET A 388 17.33 -16.29 -2.15
CA MET A 388 17.87 -15.54 -3.30
C MET A 388 19.40 -15.61 -3.35
N ALA A 389 20.08 -15.36 -2.23
CA ALA A 389 21.54 -15.42 -2.17
C ALA A 389 22.07 -16.83 -2.47
N ALA A 390 21.45 -17.87 -1.90
CA ALA A 390 21.85 -19.24 -2.18
C ALA A 390 21.65 -19.63 -3.65
N LEU A 391 20.50 -19.31 -4.24
CA LEU A 391 20.23 -19.55 -5.67
C LEU A 391 21.21 -18.80 -6.58
N ALA A 392 21.64 -17.59 -6.20
CA ALA A 392 22.59 -16.80 -6.96
C ALA A 392 23.97 -17.47 -7.08
N ILE A 393 24.40 -18.25 -6.08
CA ILE A 393 25.79 -18.75 -6.03
C ILE A 393 25.93 -20.27 -5.99
N ILE A 394 24.83 -21.01 -6.07
CA ILE A 394 24.82 -22.47 -5.83
C ILE A 394 25.78 -23.24 -6.76
N ASP A 395 26.04 -22.74 -7.96
CA ASP A 395 26.93 -23.32 -8.95
C ASP A 395 28.40 -22.90 -8.79
N ARG A 396 28.68 -21.88 -7.97
CA ARG A 396 30.02 -21.37 -7.69
C ARG A 396 30.49 -21.65 -6.26
N ASP A 397 29.56 -21.87 -5.31
CA ASP A 397 29.85 -22.11 -3.89
C ASP A 397 30.65 -23.41 -3.67
N PRO A 398 31.92 -23.33 -3.24
CA PRO A 398 32.75 -24.51 -3.00
C PRO A 398 32.48 -25.18 -1.65
N THR A 399 31.69 -24.56 -0.77
CA THR A 399 31.46 -25.01 0.61
C THR A 399 30.23 -25.89 0.76
N GLY A 400 29.28 -25.81 -0.19
CA GLY A 400 27.98 -26.47 -0.13
C GLY A 400 26.99 -25.82 0.85
N MET A 401 27.28 -24.60 1.29
CA MET A 401 26.43 -23.82 2.21
C MET A 401 25.18 -23.31 1.50
N ALA A 402 25.27 -22.91 0.24
CA ALA A 402 24.13 -22.49 -0.57
C ALA A 402 23.08 -23.61 -0.66
N GLN A 403 23.51 -24.84 -0.97
CA GLN A 403 22.60 -26.00 -0.98
C GLN A 403 21.98 -26.26 0.40
N GLN A 404 22.78 -26.22 1.47
CA GLN A 404 22.26 -26.40 2.84
C GLN A 404 21.20 -25.36 3.20
N ILE A 405 21.40 -24.10 2.79
CA ILE A 405 20.41 -23.05 2.99
C ILE A 405 19.11 -23.37 2.25
N LEU A 406 19.16 -23.77 0.99
CA LEU A 406 17.95 -24.13 0.24
C LEU A 406 17.20 -25.30 0.90
N ASP A 407 17.94 -26.32 1.36
CA ASP A 407 17.36 -27.49 2.02
C ASP A 407 16.62 -27.14 3.32
N MET A 408 16.98 -26.03 3.99
CA MET A 408 16.41 -25.62 5.28
C MET A 408 15.44 -24.44 5.18
N ALA A 409 15.76 -23.41 4.39
CA ALA A 409 14.96 -22.19 4.26
C ALA A 409 13.62 -22.46 3.56
N ILE A 410 13.60 -23.38 2.59
CA ILE A 410 12.38 -23.76 1.87
C ILE A 410 11.35 -24.39 2.82
N PRO A 411 11.61 -25.50 3.52
CA PRO A 411 10.63 -26.06 4.45
C PRO A 411 10.33 -25.11 5.63
N ASN A 412 11.25 -24.22 6.00
CA ASN A 412 10.97 -23.20 7.01
C ASN A 412 9.92 -22.18 6.53
N ALA A 413 10.11 -21.61 5.33
CA ALA A 413 9.16 -20.69 4.72
C ALA A 413 7.79 -21.34 4.51
N TYR A 414 7.75 -22.62 4.10
CA TYR A 414 6.51 -23.38 3.94
C TYR A 414 5.66 -23.40 5.22
N ASN A 415 6.31 -23.62 6.37
CA ASN A 415 5.64 -23.75 7.66
C ASN A 415 5.37 -22.40 8.36
N GLY A 416 6.11 -21.34 8.00
CA GLY A 416 5.95 -20.00 8.57
C GLY A 416 5.31 -19.04 7.57
N CYS A 417 6.12 -18.41 6.73
CA CYS A 417 5.71 -17.39 5.76
C CYS A 417 4.46 -17.78 4.96
N PHE A 418 4.42 -18.99 4.39
CA PHE A 418 3.32 -19.43 3.55
C PHE A 418 2.06 -19.86 4.33
N GLN A 419 2.10 -19.78 5.67
CA GLN A 419 0.93 -19.94 6.55
C GLN A 419 0.43 -18.60 7.13
N ALA A 420 0.99 -17.47 6.68
CA ALA A 420 0.64 -16.14 7.20
C ALA A 420 -0.77 -15.65 6.78
N PRO A 421 -1.24 -15.81 5.53
CA PRO A 421 -2.62 -15.48 5.19
C PRO A 421 -3.60 -16.38 5.94
N HIS A 422 -4.62 -15.78 6.53
CA HIS A 422 -5.80 -16.49 7.04
C HIS A 422 -6.59 -17.13 5.89
N ASP A 423 -7.56 -17.97 6.23
CA ASP A 423 -8.40 -18.69 5.27
C ASP A 423 -9.27 -17.78 4.38
N ASP A 424 -9.52 -16.55 4.80
CA ASP A 424 -10.18 -15.50 4.01
C ASP A 424 -9.21 -14.54 3.28
N GLY A 425 -7.90 -14.76 3.39
CA GLY A 425 -6.85 -13.94 2.80
C GLY A 425 -6.35 -12.78 3.66
N THR A 426 -6.98 -12.49 4.80
CA THR A 426 -6.49 -11.47 5.74
C THR A 426 -5.07 -11.80 6.20
N TRP A 427 -4.21 -10.79 6.30
CA TRP A 427 -2.83 -10.98 6.73
C TRP A 427 -2.74 -11.16 8.24
N SER A 428 -1.92 -12.10 8.71
CA SER A 428 -1.74 -12.41 10.13
C SER A 428 -1.32 -11.21 10.99
N GLU A 429 -0.51 -10.29 10.45
CA GLU A 429 -0.01 -9.12 11.17
C GLU A 429 -0.98 -7.93 11.04
N THR A 430 -0.71 -7.02 10.09
CA THR A 430 -1.54 -5.84 9.79
C THR A 430 -1.51 -5.54 8.29
N ALA A 431 -2.39 -4.64 7.83
CA ALA A 431 -2.47 -4.22 6.42
C ALA A 431 -1.16 -3.65 5.88
N ASN A 432 -0.35 -3.03 6.73
CA ASN A 432 0.93 -2.48 6.29
C ASN A 432 2.06 -3.52 6.30
N TYR A 433 2.05 -4.44 7.25
CA TYR A 433 3.03 -5.52 7.33
C TYR A 433 2.87 -6.54 6.19
N TRP A 434 1.66 -6.63 5.63
CA TRP A 434 1.37 -7.37 4.40
C TRP A 434 2.34 -7.03 3.26
N TYR A 435 2.70 -5.75 3.07
CA TYR A 435 3.61 -5.34 1.99
C TYR A 435 4.98 -6.01 2.11
N PHE A 436 5.54 -6.04 3.33
CA PHE A 436 6.88 -6.57 3.53
C PHE A 436 6.90 -8.09 3.39
N GLY A 437 5.92 -8.77 3.99
CA GLY A 437 5.79 -10.22 3.90
C GLY A 437 5.54 -10.70 2.47
N THR A 438 4.56 -10.10 1.77
CA THR A 438 4.18 -10.56 0.42
C THR A 438 5.18 -10.15 -0.66
N SER A 439 5.87 -9.00 -0.52
CA SER A 439 6.99 -8.66 -1.41
C SER A 439 8.09 -9.72 -1.32
N ALA A 440 8.51 -10.08 -0.11
CA ALA A 440 9.54 -11.08 0.11
C ALA A 440 9.10 -12.49 -0.33
N ALA A 441 7.84 -12.86 -0.10
CA ALA A 441 7.28 -14.11 -0.61
C ALA A 441 7.27 -14.15 -2.16
N GLY A 442 6.97 -13.02 -2.81
CA GLY A 442 7.05 -12.88 -4.26
C GLY A 442 8.49 -13.02 -4.78
N GLU A 443 9.46 -12.37 -4.12
CA GLU A 443 10.89 -12.52 -4.41
C GLU A 443 11.36 -13.98 -4.27
N PHE A 444 10.93 -14.66 -3.20
CA PHE A 444 11.22 -16.07 -2.93
C PHE A 444 10.66 -16.98 -4.02
N VAL A 445 9.35 -16.89 -4.29
CA VAL A 445 8.64 -17.77 -5.23
C VAL A 445 9.08 -17.53 -6.66
N SER A 446 9.18 -16.26 -7.07
CA SER A 446 9.60 -15.91 -8.42
C SER A 446 11.02 -16.39 -8.69
N SER A 447 11.94 -16.29 -7.72
CA SER A 447 13.30 -16.82 -7.85
C SER A 447 13.33 -18.34 -8.01
N LEU A 448 12.53 -19.09 -7.24
CA LEU A 448 12.44 -20.55 -7.38
C LEU A 448 11.85 -20.95 -8.73
N LEU A 449 10.77 -20.29 -9.16
CA LEU A 449 10.13 -20.54 -10.44
C LEU A 449 11.11 -20.35 -11.59
N THR A 450 11.85 -19.23 -11.61
CA THR A 450 12.75 -18.92 -12.72
C THR A 450 14.03 -19.74 -12.69
N ALA A 451 14.51 -20.15 -11.50
CA ALA A 451 15.71 -20.96 -11.36
C ALA A 451 15.48 -22.46 -11.57
N TYR A 452 14.39 -23.02 -11.02
CA TYR A 452 14.10 -24.47 -10.99
C TYR A 452 12.84 -24.90 -11.74
N GLY A 453 12.04 -23.96 -12.25
CA GLY A 453 10.82 -24.24 -13.01
C GLY A 453 9.58 -24.53 -12.14
N ASN A 454 9.69 -24.42 -10.81
CA ASN A 454 8.59 -24.58 -9.87
C ASN A 454 8.83 -23.79 -8.59
N ASP A 455 7.78 -23.48 -7.84
CA ASP A 455 7.79 -22.76 -6.56
C ASP A 455 7.89 -23.67 -5.34
N ARG A 456 8.15 -24.98 -5.54
CA ARG A 456 8.13 -26.01 -4.48
C ARG A 456 6.77 -26.20 -3.79
N GLY A 457 5.67 -25.79 -4.44
CA GLY A 457 4.32 -25.91 -3.89
C GLY A 457 3.97 -24.87 -2.83
N MET A 458 4.76 -23.80 -2.72
CA MET A 458 4.57 -22.74 -1.72
C MET A 458 3.26 -21.98 -1.91
N ALA A 459 2.98 -21.49 -3.11
CA ALA A 459 1.76 -20.71 -3.34
C ALA A 459 0.50 -21.56 -3.14
N ALA A 460 0.58 -22.86 -3.41
CA ALA A 460 -0.53 -23.80 -3.25
C ALA A 460 -0.68 -24.36 -1.82
N SER A 461 0.25 -24.09 -0.90
CA SER A 461 0.25 -24.70 0.44
C SER A 461 -0.87 -24.18 1.34
N ASN A 462 -1.36 -22.97 1.06
CA ASN A 462 -2.42 -22.31 1.82
C ASN A 462 -3.34 -21.55 0.84
N PRO A 463 -4.64 -21.88 0.76
CA PRO A 463 -5.58 -21.21 -0.15
C PRO A 463 -5.75 -19.71 0.12
N GLY A 464 -5.43 -19.24 1.33
CA GLY A 464 -5.44 -17.82 1.69
C GLY A 464 -4.53 -16.96 0.82
N TRP A 465 -3.48 -17.52 0.21
CA TRP A 465 -2.62 -16.78 -0.73
C TRP A 465 -3.35 -16.33 -2.00
N ALA A 466 -4.33 -17.10 -2.47
CA ALA A 466 -5.15 -16.69 -3.62
C ALA A 466 -6.10 -15.54 -3.28
N LEU A 467 -6.40 -15.34 -1.99
CA LEU A 467 -7.35 -14.35 -1.48
C LEU A 467 -6.66 -13.12 -0.87
N THR A 468 -5.39 -13.21 -0.49
CA THR A 468 -4.69 -12.07 0.12
C THR A 468 -4.52 -10.83 -0.78
N PRO A 469 -4.45 -10.95 -2.12
CA PRO A 469 -4.58 -9.79 -3.01
C PRO A 469 -5.95 -9.10 -2.88
N LEU A 470 -7.03 -9.86 -2.75
CA LEU A 470 -8.38 -9.32 -2.56
C LEU A 470 -8.47 -8.56 -1.23
N TYR A 471 -7.91 -9.12 -0.15
CA TYR A 471 -7.74 -8.42 1.12
C TYR A 471 -7.08 -7.04 0.94
N HIS A 472 -5.95 -6.98 0.22
CA HIS A 472 -5.24 -5.72 -0.03
C HIS A 472 -6.09 -4.69 -0.81
N MET A 473 -6.89 -5.15 -1.77
CA MET A 473 -7.79 -4.26 -2.51
C MET A 473 -8.90 -3.67 -1.63
N TYR A 474 -9.53 -4.49 -0.77
CA TYR A 474 -10.64 -4.02 0.08
C TYR A 474 -10.18 -3.18 1.27
N VAL A 475 -8.96 -3.40 1.78
CA VAL A 475 -8.45 -2.66 2.94
C VAL A 475 -8.07 -1.23 2.55
N GLN A 476 -7.82 -0.97 1.26
CA GLN A 476 -7.64 0.36 0.70
C GLN A 476 -8.99 1.11 0.59
N GLY A 477 -9.14 2.17 1.40
CA GLY A 477 -10.28 3.09 1.33
C GLY A 477 -10.19 4.08 0.15
N GLN A 478 -11.03 5.11 0.19
CA GLN A 478 -10.99 6.20 -0.81
C GLN A 478 -9.82 7.16 -0.59
N THR A 479 -9.20 7.08 0.59
CA THR A 479 -8.04 7.89 0.97
C THR A 479 -6.82 7.01 1.24
N SER A 480 -6.85 6.25 2.31
CA SER A 480 -5.74 5.42 2.79
C SER A 480 -6.27 4.05 3.23
N LEU A 481 -5.38 3.10 3.48
CA LEU A 481 -5.69 1.81 4.09
C LEU A 481 -6.40 1.96 5.44
N PHE A 482 -7.27 1.02 5.80
CA PHE A 482 -7.65 0.76 7.19
C PHE A 482 -6.38 0.31 7.93
N ASN A 483 -5.78 1.22 8.71
CA ASN A 483 -4.42 1.16 9.24
C ASN A 483 -4.43 0.61 10.68
N TYR A 484 -5.23 -0.43 10.93
CA TYR A 484 -5.33 -1.04 12.24
C TYR A 484 -3.97 -1.63 12.65
N GLY A 485 -3.62 -1.45 13.93
CA GLY A 485 -2.33 -1.89 14.44
C GLY A 485 -1.14 -1.08 13.96
N ASP A 486 0.02 -1.74 13.94
CA ASP A 486 1.28 -1.16 13.52
C ASP A 486 1.38 -1.00 11.99
N CYS A 487 1.87 0.15 11.56
CA CYS A 487 2.06 0.52 10.14
C CYS A 487 3.47 0.23 9.60
N GLY A 488 4.41 -0.14 10.47
CA GLY A 488 5.81 -0.37 10.09
C GLY A 488 6.61 0.91 9.87
N PRO A 489 7.94 0.79 9.72
CA PRO A 489 8.81 1.88 9.28
C PRO A 489 8.72 2.07 7.75
N ASN A 490 9.54 2.96 7.20
CA ASN A 490 9.55 3.32 5.78
C ASN A 490 9.66 2.10 4.83
N LYS A 491 8.87 2.12 3.76
CA LYS A 491 8.78 1.07 2.73
C LYS A 491 9.67 1.37 1.52
N TYR A 492 11.01 1.33 1.66
CA TYR A 492 11.91 1.69 0.54
C TYR A 492 11.88 0.68 -0.61
N SER A 493 11.90 -0.62 -0.31
CA SER A 493 12.11 -1.69 -1.30
C SER A 493 10.99 -2.73 -1.30
N THR A 494 9.83 -2.37 -0.78
CA THR A 494 8.64 -3.23 -0.61
C THR A 494 7.42 -2.50 -1.13
N THR A 495 6.66 -3.12 -2.01
CA THR A 495 5.49 -2.54 -2.69
C THR A 495 4.35 -3.56 -2.71
N ALA A 496 3.21 -3.20 -3.30
CA ALA A 496 2.16 -4.16 -3.58
C ALA A 496 2.35 -4.91 -4.93
N ASN A 497 3.48 -4.72 -5.63
CA ASN A 497 3.70 -5.27 -6.99
C ASN A 497 3.69 -6.79 -7.07
N SER A 498 3.85 -7.49 -5.94
CA SER A 498 3.67 -8.95 -5.89
C SER A 498 2.26 -9.38 -6.35
N LEU A 499 1.25 -8.49 -6.28
CA LEU A 499 -0.07 -8.71 -6.89
C LEU A 499 0.00 -9.12 -8.36
N MET A 500 0.95 -8.60 -9.13
CA MET A 500 1.11 -8.95 -10.54
C MET A 500 1.59 -10.41 -10.72
N LEU A 501 2.49 -10.86 -9.84
CA LEU A 501 2.93 -12.25 -9.80
C LEU A 501 1.76 -13.16 -9.40
N TRP A 502 1.06 -12.82 -8.33
CA TRP A 502 -0.07 -13.60 -7.82
C TRP A 502 -1.23 -13.67 -8.81
N ALA A 503 -1.49 -12.60 -9.57
CA ALA A 503 -2.47 -12.61 -10.66
C ALA A 503 -2.18 -13.72 -11.67
N THR A 504 -0.92 -13.86 -12.07
CA THR A 504 -0.50 -14.90 -13.02
C THR A 504 -0.57 -16.29 -12.40
N MET A 505 -0.09 -16.44 -11.16
CA MET A 505 -0.04 -17.72 -10.48
C MET A 505 -1.42 -18.30 -10.15
N PHE A 506 -2.38 -17.43 -9.77
CA PHE A 506 -3.74 -17.82 -9.41
C PHE A 506 -4.75 -17.63 -10.54
N GLN A 507 -4.32 -17.11 -11.70
CA GLN A 507 -5.18 -16.83 -12.86
C GLN A 507 -6.30 -15.82 -12.54
N GLU A 508 -5.95 -14.77 -11.80
CA GLU A 508 -6.83 -13.69 -11.36
C GLU A 508 -6.36 -12.34 -11.92
N PRO A 509 -6.73 -11.99 -13.18
CA PRO A 509 -6.25 -10.78 -13.87
C PRO A 509 -6.46 -9.48 -13.08
N ILE A 510 -7.54 -9.42 -12.30
CA ILE A 510 -7.93 -8.24 -11.53
C ILE A 510 -6.82 -7.74 -10.58
N TYR A 511 -6.03 -8.64 -10.00
CA TYR A 511 -4.98 -8.26 -9.05
C TYR A 511 -3.85 -7.46 -9.72
N ALA A 512 -3.39 -7.92 -10.89
CA ALA A 512 -2.37 -7.20 -11.64
C ALA A 512 -2.92 -5.87 -12.18
N LEU A 513 -4.14 -5.88 -12.73
CA LEU A 513 -4.75 -4.69 -13.32
C LEU A 513 -5.03 -3.60 -12.29
N TYR A 514 -5.37 -3.97 -11.05
CA TYR A 514 -5.47 -3.04 -9.93
C TYR A 514 -4.10 -2.41 -9.65
N GLN A 515 -3.08 -3.22 -9.37
CA GLN A 515 -1.76 -2.71 -8.96
C GLN A 515 -1.02 -1.95 -10.07
N ARG A 516 -1.28 -2.28 -11.33
CA ARG A 516 -0.65 -1.66 -12.52
C ARG A 516 -0.85 -0.14 -12.57
N ASP A 517 -1.95 0.35 -12.04
CA ASP A 517 -2.31 1.77 -12.08
C ASP A 517 -1.70 2.57 -10.91
N HIS A 518 -1.11 1.90 -9.91
CA HIS A 518 -0.57 2.54 -8.71
C HIS A 518 0.79 3.22 -8.95
N PHE A 519 1.05 4.27 -8.17
CA PHE A 519 2.25 5.09 -8.30
C PHE A 519 3.55 4.34 -7.93
N ASP A 520 3.46 3.24 -7.19
CA ASP A 520 4.58 2.37 -6.82
C ASP A 520 4.77 1.16 -7.77
N ALA A 521 3.91 1.03 -8.80
CA ALA A 521 4.09 0.08 -9.89
C ALA A 521 5.38 0.27 -10.71
N PRO A 522 5.87 1.50 -10.99
CA PRO A 522 7.07 1.76 -11.80
C PRO A 522 8.40 1.37 -11.12
N GLU A 523 8.62 0.09 -10.84
CA GLU A 523 9.88 -0.45 -10.33
C GLU A 523 10.23 -1.81 -11.00
N PRO A 524 11.49 -2.27 -10.92
CA PRO A 524 11.96 -3.40 -11.72
C PRO A 524 11.21 -4.73 -11.58
N TRP A 525 10.59 -5.07 -10.43
CA TRP A 525 9.83 -6.33 -10.33
C TRP A 525 8.57 -6.33 -11.19
N SER A 526 7.85 -5.22 -11.27
CA SER A 526 6.69 -5.06 -12.15
C SER A 526 7.00 -5.38 -13.61
N MET A 527 8.21 -5.04 -14.09
CA MET A 527 8.64 -5.33 -15.46
C MET A 527 8.66 -6.84 -15.78
N PHE A 528 8.74 -7.72 -14.77
CA PHE A 528 8.82 -9.17 -14.94
C PHE A 528 7.60 -9.93 -14.42
N TRP A 529 6.89 -9.34 -13.46
CA TRP A 529 5.69 -9.90 -12.84
C TRP A 529 4.39 -9.50 -13.56
N TYR A 530 4.35 -8.35 -14.24
CA TYR A 530 3.22 -7.98 -15.07
C TYR A 530 3.13 -8.88 -16.30
N ASP A 531 1.94 -9.42 -16.57
CA ASP A 531 1.63 -10.10 -17.82
C ASP A 531 0.97 -9.10 -18.80
N PRO A 532 1.65 -8.71 -19.89
CA PRO A 532 1.13 -7.74 -20.86
C PRO A 532 -0.06 -8.27 -21.68
N ALA A 533 -0.36 -9.58 -21.58
CA ALA A 533 -1.56 -10.17 -22.16
C ALA A 533 -2.82 -9.93 -21.30
N LEU A 534 -2.69 -9.38 -20.08
CA LEU A 534 -3.84 -9.00 -19.28
C LEU A 534 -4.49 -7.74 -19.83
N ASP A 535 -5.82 -7.73 -19.81
CA ASP A 535 -6.61 -6.60 -20.27
C ASP A 535 -7.90 -6.45 -19.49
N GLY A 536 -8.54 -5.30 -19.67
CA GLY A 536 -9.79 -4.95 -19.05
C GLY A 536 -9.63 -3.94 -17.92
N THR A 537 -10.71 -3.81 -17.17
CA THR A 537 -10.97 -2.74 -16.22
C THR A 537 -11.10 -3.36 -14.84
N TRP A 538 -10.13 -3.12 -13.96
CA TRP A 538 -10.03 -3.89 -12.71
C TRP A 538 -11.24 -3.74 -11.78
N TRP A 539 -12.00 -2.64 -11.87
CA TRP A 539 -13.20 -2.43 -11.05
C TRP A 539 -14.48 -3.04 -11.62
N ASP A 540 -14.48 -3.51 -12.86
CA ASP A 540 -15.69 -4.02 -13.50
C ASP A 540 -16.18 -5.29 -12.80
N GLN A 541 -17.46 -5.31 -12.44
CA GLN A 541 -18.15 -6.33 -11.66
C GLN A 541 -17.61 -6.57 -10.24
N LEU A 542 -16.65 -5.77 -9.77
CA LEU A 542 -16.11 -5.89 -8.42
C LEU A 542 -17.15 -5.38 -7.40
N PRO A 543 -17.57 -6.22 -6.42
CA PRO A 543 -18.47 -5.79 -5.36
C PRO A 543 -17.93 -4.59 -4.60
N LEU A 544 -18.81 -3.71 -4.13
CA LEU A 544 -18.42 -2.54 -3.33
C LEU A 544 -18.07 -2.90 -1.88
N ASP A 545 -18.45 -4.09 -1.44
CA ASP A 545 -18.44 -4.47 -0.03
C ASP A 545 -17.88 -5.87 0.14
N HIS A 546 -17.15 -6.08 1.22
CA HIS A 546 -16.65 -7.40 1.58
C HIS A 546 -16.56 -7.57 3.10
N PHE A 547 -16.77 -8.80 3.53
CA PHE A 547 -16.57 -9.26 4.91
C PHE A 547 -15.54 -10.38 4.90
N PHE A 548 -14.50 -10.21 5.70
CA PHE A 548 -13.44 -11.17 5.95
C PHE A 548 -13.76 -11.85 7.30
N PRO A 549 -14.29 -13.09 7.29
CA PRO A 549 -14.89 -13.71 8.48
C PRO A 549 -13.91 -14.47 9.39
N SER A 550 -12.62 -14.56 9.06
CA SER A 550 -11.67 -15.35 9.83
C SER A 550 -11.56 -14.81 11.26
N GLU A 551 -11.85 -15.64 12.27
CA GLU A 551 -11.89 -15.21 13.68
C GLU A 551 -10.60 -14.49 14.11
N LEU A 552 -9.45 -14.98 13.62
CA LEU A 552 -8.13 -14.42 13.89
C LEU A 552 -7.95 -12.97 13.42
N GLY A 553 -8.72 -12.50 12.45
CA GLY A 553 -8.53 -11.19 11.81
C GLY A 553 -9.79 -10.51 11.33
N ALA A 554 -10.98 -10.94 11.77
CA ALA A 554 -12.26 -10.57 11.17
C ALA A 554 -12.48 -9.05 11.03
N TRP A 555 -12.93 -8.62 9.85
CA TRP A 555 -13.22 -7.21 9.57
C TRP A 555 -14.09 -7.08 8.32
N ALA A 556 -14.73 -5.92 8.15
CA ALA A 556 -15.52 -5.65 6.96
C ALA A 556 -15.25 -4.26 6.41
N SER A 557 -15.49 -4.08 5.11
CA SER A 557 -15.50 -2.77 4.48
C SER A 557 -16.61 -2.62 3.46
N ALA A 558 -17.02 -1.38 3.24
CA ALA A 558 -18.03 -1.02 2.26
C ALA A 558 -17.75 0.37 1.68
N ARG A 559 -17.91 0.51 0.36
CA ARG A 559 -17.66 1.77 -0.36
C ARG A 559 -18.79 2.21 -1.25
N SER A 560 -18.71 3.41 -1.79
CA SER A 560 -19.68 3.95 -2.75
C SER A 560 -19.23 3.80 -4.21
N SER A 561 -17.92 3.69 -4.45
CA SER A 561 -17.30 3.49 -5.77
C SER A 561 -15.88 2.97 -5.61
N TRP A 562 -15.34 2.30 -6.62
CA TRP A 562 -13.93 1.92 -6.70
C TRP A 562 -13.04 3.00 -7.34
N THR A 563 -13.61 3.92 -8.10
CA THR A 563 -12.89 4.86 -8.98
C THR A 563 -13.07 6.33 -8.61
N ASP A 564 -14.08 6.66 -7.80
CA ASP A 564 -14.33 8.00 -7.30
C ASP A 564 -13.79 8.15 -5.88
N LEU A 565 -12.60 8.76 -5.75
CA LEU A 565 -11.97 9.04 -4.45
C LEU A 565 -12.77 10.04 -3.59
N THR A 566 -13.75 10.75 -4.17
CA THR A 566 -14.64 11.61 -3.38
C THR A 566 -15.82 10.84 -2.77
N GLY A 567 -15.99 9.58 -3.17
CA GLY A 567 -16.98 8.66 -2.62
C GLY A 567 -16.81 8.39 -1.13
N SER A 568 -17.70 7.58 -0.58
CA SER A 568 -17.62 7.14 0.83
C SER A 568 -16.96 5.77 0.95
N TYR A 569 -16.30 5.55 2.08
CA TYR A 569 -15.80 4.25 2.53
C TYR A 569 -15.96 4.15 4.04
N TRP A 570 -16.29 2.97 4.54
CA TRP A 570 -16.05 2.63 5.92
C TRP A 570 -15.44 1.24 6.03
N ALA A 571 -14.63 1.03 7.06
CA ALA A 571 -14.17 -0.28 7.49
C ALA A 571 -14.26 -0.38 9.01
N ILE A 572 -14.42 -1.60 9.51
CA ILE A 572 -14.58 -1.89 10.94
C ILE A 572 -13.94 -3.23 11.30
N LYS A 573 -13.23 -3.29 12.42
CA LYS A 573 -12.53 -4.49 12.92
C LYS A 573 -13.33 -5.21 14.00
N SER A 574 -13.31 -6.54 13.96
CA SER A 574 -13.93 -7.43 14.94
C SER A 574 -13.16 -8.73 15.18
N GLY A 575 -11.93 -8.86 14.68
CA GLY A 575 -11.11 -10.06 14.87
C GLY A 575 -10.48 -10.10 16.25
N ASP A 576 -9.87 -11.24 16.57
CA ASP A 576 -9.08 -11.43 17.79
C ASP A 576 -8.12 -10.26 18.06
N LEU A 577 -7.78 -10.05 19.33
CA LEU A 577 -6.81 -9.03 19.77
C LEU A 577 -5.38 -9.59 19.89
N ARG A 578 -5.19 -10.86 19.52
CA ARG A 578 -3.95 -11.63 19.69
C ARG A 578 -3.61 -12.37 18.40
N GLY A 579 -2.40 -12.91 18.33
CA GLY A 579 -1.94 -13.68 17.16
C GLY A 579 -1.32 -12.82 16.05
N HIS A 580 -1.26 -11.50 16.23
CA HIS A 580 -0.75 -10.56 15.23
C HIS A 580 0.76 -10.29 15.30
N GLN A 581 1.57 -11.28 15.71
CA GLN A 581 3.03 -11.13 15.87
C GLN A 581 3.46 -9.88 16.67
N THR A 582 2.65 -9.45 17.64
CA THR A 582 2.86 -8.22 18.45
C THR A 582 2.75 -6.91 17.67
N HIS A 583 2.01 -6.91 16.56
CA HIS A 583 1.69 -5.73 15.75
C HIS A 583 0.24 -5.25 15.87
N GLY A 584 -0.64 -6.04 16.50
CA GLY A 584 -2.02 -5.64 16.80
C GLY A 584 -2.16 -4.65 17.96
N ASP A 585 -3.36 -4.09 18.08
CA ASP A 585 -3.80 -3.16 19.13
C ASP A 585 -5.02 -3.72 19.89
N LEU A 586 -5.43 -3.08 20.99
CA LEU A 586 -6.66 -3.44 21.72
C LEU A 586 -7.88 -2.69 21.13
N ASP A 587 -8.28 -3.08 19.93
CA ASP A 587 -9.04 -2.30 18.95
C ASP A 587 -10.36 -2.95 18.49
N LEU A 588 -11.00 -3.79 19.31
CA LEU A 588 -12.29 -4.35 18.94
C LEU A 588 -13.31 -3.24 18.73
N GLY A 589 -13.90 -3.25 17.54
CA GLY A 589 -14.87 -2.27 17.08
C GLY A 589 -14.30 -0.96 16.57
N ASP A 590 -12.98 -0.86 16.41
CA ASP A 590 -12.36 0.27 15.72
C ASP A 590 -12.83 0.38 14.27
N PHE A 591 -12.92 1.61 13.77
CA PHE A 591 -13.48 1.90 12.46
C PHE A 591 -12.83 3.14 11.82
N VAL A 592 -12.96 3.22 10.50
CA VAL A 592 -12.54 4.39 9.72
C VAL A 592 -13.66 4.81 8.78
N ILE A 593 -13.70 6.12 8.45
CA ILE A 593 -14.69 6.68 7.53
C ILE A 593 -14.02 7.67 6.58
N ASP A 594 -14.15 7.42 5.29
CA ASP A 594 -13.83 8.37 4.22
C ASP A 594 -15.11 8.91 3.59
N ALA A 595 -15.10 10.19 3.22
CA ALA A 595 -16.08 10.80 2.31
C ALA A 595 -15.55 12.14 1.81
N LEU A 596 -15.97 12.58 0.62
CA LEU A 596 -15.60 13.87 0.02
C LEU A 596 -14.09 14.03 -0.22
N GLY A 597 -13.35 12.93 -0.38
CA GLY A 597 -11.90 12.93 -0.58
C GLY A 597 -11.09 13.05 0.72
N THR A 598 -11.74 12.87 1.87
CA THR A 598 -11.15 13.11 3.20
C THR A 598 -11.46 11.95 4.14
N ARG A 599 -10.48 11.60 4.99
CA ARG A 599 -10.61 10.68 6.13
C ARG A 599 -11.19 11.44 7.34
N TRP A 600 -12.46 11.21 7.65
CA TRP A 600 -13.15 11.88 8.76
C TRP A 600 -12.80 11.28 10.11
N PHE A 601 -12.72 9.95 10.19
CA PHE A 601 -12.29 9.21 11.37
C PHE A 601 -11.25 8.18 10.95
N GLY A 602 -10.12 8.12 11.66
CA GLY A 602 -8.99 7.27 11.28
C GLY A 602 -8.24 6.65 12.48
N GLU A 603 -7.18 5.90 12.19
CA GLU A 603 -6.33 5.22 13.18
C GLU A 603 -4.91 5.79 13.29
N LEU A 604 -4.34 5.76 14.50
CA LEU A 604 -3.07 6.43 14.81
C LEU A 604 -1.83 5.62 14.40
N GLY A 605 -2.02 4.36 13.99
CA GLY A 605 -0.96 3.48 13.51
C GLY A 605 0.10 3.14 14.57
N SER A 606 1.36 3.02 14.12
CA SER A 606 2.51 2.67 14.96
C SER A 606 2.77 3.65 16.10
N GLY A 607 3.25 3.16 17.24
CA GLY A 607 3.96 3.97 18.23
C GLY A 607 5.46 4.07 17.92
N GLN A 608 6.27 4.43 18.93
CA GLN A 608 7.73 4.43 18.82
C GLN A 608 8.27 3.02 19.12
N TYR A 609 8.78 2.33 18.10
CA TYR A 609 9.21 0.91 18.18
C TYR A 609 10.36 0.67 19.14
N LEU A 610 11.20 1.68 19.33
CA LEU A 610 12.34 1.60 20.23
C LEU A 610 11.95 1.81 21.71
N SER A 611 10.67 2.04 22.01
CA SER A 611 10.22 2.18 23.39
C SER A 611 10.33 0.87 24.15
N THR A 612 10.77 0.94 25.40
CA THR A 612 10.85 -0.20 26.32
C THR A 612 9.52 -0.97 26.38
N GLY A 613 9.53 -2.28 26.16
CA GLY A 613 8.32 -3.10 26.26
C GLY A 613 7.32 -2.93 25.11
N TYR A 614 7.65 -2.20 24.04
CA TYR A 614 6.74 -2.06 22.88
C TYR A 614 6.38 -3.40 22.23
N PHE A 615 7.37 -4.30 22.12
CA PHE A 615 7.23 -5.65 21.58
C PHE A 615 7.25 -6.74 22.68
N SER A 616 6.82 -6.43 23.91
CA SER A 616 6.93 -7.37 25.05
C SER A 616 6.12 -8.66 24.85
N SER A 617 4.80 -8.55 24.68
CA SER A 617 3.89 -9.66 24.34
C SER A 617 2.49 -9.13 24.01
N SER A 618 1.58 -10.03 23.64
CA SER A 618 0.16 -9.75 23.48
C SER A 618 -0.69 -10.19 24.69
N ASP A 619 -0.09 -10.41 25.86
CA ASP A 619 -0.80 -10.85 27.06
C ASP A 619 -1.52 -9.68 27.76
N GLN A 620 -2.51 -9.97 28.61
CA GLN A 620 -3.39 -8.95 29.21
C GLN A 620 -2.64 -7.82 29.94
N GLU A 621 -1.55 -8.15 30.62
CA GLU A 621 -0.77 -7.23 31.45
C GLU A 621 0.53 -6.78 30.77
N SER A 622 0.61 -6.90 29.44
CA SER A 622 1.78 -6.52 28.66
C SER A 622 2.07 -5.02 28.77
N GLU A 623 3.35 -4.65 28.88
CA GLU A 623 3.80 -3.25 28.88
C GLU A 623 3.38 -2.51 27.60
N ARG A 624 3.23 -3.24 26.48
CA ARG A 624 2.69 -2.71 25.21
C ARG A 624 1.36 -1.96 25.40
N TRP A 625 0.50 -2.41 26.30
CA TRP A 625 -0.84 -1.84 26.50
C TRP A 625 -0.85 -0.58 27.36
N THR A 626 0.32 -0.09 27.79
CA THR A 626 0.48 1.21 28.44
C THR A 626 0.63 2.35 27.43
N TYR A 627 0.96 2.04 26.17
CA TYR A 627 1.09 3.02 25.09
C TYR A 627 -0.27 3.41 24.55
N TYR A 628 -0.55 4.72 24.50
CA TYR A 628 -1.82 5.30 24.05
C TYR A 628 -2.28 4.74 22.72
N ARG A 629 -1.41 4.70 21.70
CA ARG A 629 -1.79 4.23 20.37
C ARG A 629 -2.12 2.73 20.32
N LYS A 630 -1.68 1.95 21.30
CA LYS A 630 -1.75 0.47 21.27
C LYS A 630 -2.88 -0.08 22.13
N ARG A 631 -3.39 0.74 23.05
CA ARG A 631 -4.43 0.38 24.01
C ARG A 631 -5.82 0.80 23.54
N THR A 632 -6.87 0.38 24.23
CA THR A 632 -8.28 0.65 23.84
C THR A 632 -8.60 2.14 23.81
N GLU A 633 -8.01 2.88 24.75
CA GLU A 633 -8.05 4.33 24.81
C GLU A 633 -7.37 5.04 23.61
N GLY A 634 -6.63 4.36 22.75
CA GLY A 634 -6.14 4.94 21.50
C GLY A 634 -7.14 4.87 20.34
N GLN A 635 -8.14 3.98 20.43
CA GLN A 635 -8.88 3.50 19.25
C GLN A 635 -10.24 4.21 19.09
N ASN A 636 -10.89 4.05 17.92
CA ASN A 636 -12.25 4.56 17.70
C ASN A 636 -13.29 3.56 18.22
N THR A 637 -13.24 3.28 19.52
CA THR A 637 -14.10 2.27 20.17
C THR A 637 -14.80 2.81 21.42
N ILE A 638 -15.35 1.92 22.24
CA ILE A 638 -15.99 2.23 23.52
C ILE A 638 -14.98 2.05 24.65
N LEU A 639 -15.04 2.93 25.65
CA LEU A 639 -14.42 2.70 26.95
C LEU A 639 -15.50 2.42 27.99
N ILE A 640 -15.28 1.39 28.80
CA ILE A 640 -16.06 1.11 30.01
C ILE A 640 -15.07 1.15 31.17
N ASP A 641 -15.33 2.03 32.13
CA ASP A 641 -14.45 2.31 33.28
C ASP A 641 -13.03 2.76 32.90
N TYR A 642 -12.84 3.25 31.67
CA TYR A 642 -11.52 3.60 31.11
C TYR A 642 -10.51 2.44 31.12
N LEU A 643 -11.00 1.19 31.12
CA LEU A 643 -10.17 0.00 31.11
C LEU A 643 -9.89 -0.47 29.68
N ASN A 644 -8.78 -1.20 29.54
CA ASN A 644 -8.45 -1.90 28.31
C ASN A 644 -9.37 -3.10 28.10
N GLN A 645 -9.64 -3.40 26.83
CA GLN A 645 -10.35 -4.60 26.42
C GLN A 645 -9.60 -5.87 26.86
N ASN A 646 -10.37 -6.95 27.06
CA ASN A 646 -9.84 -8.28 27.33
C ASN A 646 -9.15 -8.84 26.08
N VAL A 647 -7.86 -9.20 26.19
CA VAL A 647 -7.08 -9.74 25.07
C VAL A 647 -7.62 -11.08 24.55
N ASN A 648 -8.43 -11.79 25.35
CA ASN A 648 -9.05 -13.06 24.96
C ASN A 648 -10.54 -12.89 24.59
N ALA A 649 -10.94 -11.67 24.23
CA ALA A 649 -12.27 -11.42 23.69
C ALA A 649 -12.51 -12.27 22.44
N ALA A 650 -13.75 -12.74 22.30
CA ALA A 650 -14.23 -13.51 21.17
C ALA A 650 -15.57 -12.90 20.74
N PRO A 651 -15.55 -11.86 19.89
CA PRO A 651 -16.77 -11.22 19.44
C PRO A 651 -17.52 -12.10 18.43
N THR A 652 -18.81 -11.84 18.26
CA THR A 652 -19.60 -12.46 17.18
C THR A 652 -20.04 -11.40 16.18
N GLN A 653 -20.18 -11.78 14.91
CA GLN A 653 -20.42 -10.85 13.81
C GLN A 653 -21.72 -11.17 13.07
N ASN A 654 -22.32 -10.16 12.46
CA ASN A 654 -23.38 -10.31 11.48
C ASN A 654 -23.18 -9.27 10.37
N TRP A 655 -23.25 -9.73 9.12
CA TRP A 655 -22.95 -8.95 7.92
C TRP A 655 -24.10 -9.05 6.94
N GLY A 656 -24.40 -7.94 6.27
CA GLY A 656 -25.26 -7.94 5.10
C GLY A 656 -24.81 -6.92 4.08
N SER A 657 -24.73 -7.33 2.82
CA SER A 657 -24.55 -6.43 1.67
C SER A 657 -25.64 -6.66 0.64
N SER A 658 -26.01 -5.59 -0.04
CA SER A 658 -26.81 -5.61 -1.26
C SER A 658 -26.09 -6.28 -2.44
N ASN A 659 -24.82 -6.65 -2.30
CA ASN A 659 -23.94 -7.18 -3.35
C ASN A 659 -23.93 -6.30 -4.60
N THR A 660 -23.98 -4.98 -4.38
CA THR A 660 -23.82 -4.01 -5.46
C THR A 660 -22.39 -4.07 -5.97
N SER A 661 -22.23 -4.28 -7.26
CA SER A 661 -20.93 -4.18 -7.94
C SER A 661 -20.87 -2.93 -8.81
N GLN A 662 -19.68 -2.37 -8.94
CA GLN A 662 -19.43 -1.33 -9.94
C GLN A 662 -19.29 -1.99 -11.32
N GLY A 663 -19.98 -1.45 -12.33
CA GLY A 663 -19.78 -1.88 -13.71
C GLY A 663 -18.58 -1.18 -14.38
N ALA A 664 -18.35 -1.46 -15.65
CA ALA A 664 -17.23 -0.96 -16.43
C ALA A 664 -17.03 0.57 -16.42
N ALA A 665 -18.11 1.35 -16.28
CA ALA A 665 -18.04 2.81 -16.32
C ALA A 665 -17.20 3.37 -15.15
N PRO A 666 -16.24 4.28 -15.40
CA PRO A 666 -15.50 4.97 -14.33
C PRO A 666 -16.37 5.81 -13.41
N SER A 667 -17.50 6.34 -13.90
CA SER A 667 -18.52 6.95 -13.04
C SER A 667 -19.62 5.96 -12.72
N PHE A 668 -19.90 5.79 -11.43
CA PHE A 668 -20.89 4.85 -10.95
C PHE A 668 -22.09 5.57 -10.32
N SER A 669 -23.29 5.28 -10.82
CA SER A 669 -24.54 5.73 -10.19
C SER A 669 -25.05 4.63 -9.26
N ILE A 670 -24.94 4.89 -7.97
CA ILE A 670 -25.30 3.93 -6.92
C ILE A 670 -26.82 3.69 -6.93
N PRO A 671 -27.29 2.44 -7.00
CA PRO A 671 -28.70 2.10 -6.86
C PRO A 671 -29.28 2.59 -5.53
N ASN A 672 -30.55 3.01 -5.53
CA ASN A 672 -31.16 3.62 -4.34
C ASN A 672 -31.19 2.68 -3.12
N ASP A 673 -31.34 1.39 -3.36
CA ASP A 673 -31.38 0.29 -2.38
C ASP A 673 -29.99 -0.27 -2.04
N SER A 674 -28.93 0.26 -2.64
CA SER A 674 -27.56 -0.15 -2.35
C SER A 674 -27.17 0.20 -0.92
N THR A 675 -26.79 -0.82 -0.17
CA THR A 675 -26.40 -0.71 1.24
C THR A 675 -25.48 -1.86 1.64
N ALA A 676 -24.76 -1.65 2.73
CA ALA A 676 -24.12 -2.70 3.51
C ALA A 676 -24.22 -2.35 5.00
N TYR A 677 -24.19 -3.37 5.85
CA TYR A 677 -24.09 -3.21 7.29
C TYR A 677 -23.20 -4.30 7.89
N PHE A 678 -22.57 -3.96 9.00
CA PHE A 678 -21.84 -4.87 9.86
C PHE A 678 -22.24 -4.61 11.30
N THR A 679 -22.52 -5.66 12.05
CA THR A 679 -22.78 -5.60 13.49
C THR A 679 -21.91 -6.61 14.21
N MET A 680 -21.50 -6.29 15.43
CA MET A 680 -20.81 -7.23 16.30
C MET A 680 -21.31 -7.16 17.74
N ASP A 681 -21.26 -8.30 18.41
CA ASP A 681 -21.31 -8.40 19.86
C ASP A 681 -19.87 -8.45 20.38
N MET A 682 -19.43 -7.38 21.03
CA MET A 682 -18.10 -7.25 21.63
C MET A 682 -18.15 -7.33 23.16
N SER A 683 -19.21 -7.91 23.74
CA SER A 683 -19.40 -8.02 25.20
C SER A 683 -18.23 -8.72 25.89
N THR A 684 -17.65 -9.73 25.24
CA THR A 684 -16.50 -10.49 25.77
C THR A 684 -15.25 -9.64 25.98
N ALA A 685 -15.17 -8.45 25.36
CA ALA A 685 -14.08 -7.51 25.55
C ALA A 685 -14.14 -6.73 26.88
N TYR A 686 -15.31 -6.64 27.53
CA TYR A 686 -15.51 -5.69 28.64
C TYR A 686 -15.78 -6.33 30.02
N ASN A 687 -15.37 -7.58 30.23
CA ASN A 687 -15.21 -8.30 31.52
C ASN A 687 -16.26 -8.04 32.63
N SER A 688 -17.49 -7.72 32.24
CA SER A 688 -18.59 -7.36 33.14
C SER A 688 -19.85 -8.07 32.68
N SER A 689 -20.91 -8.08 33.49
CA SER A 689 -22.24 -8.58 33.14
C SER A 689 -22.93 -7.80 32.00
N SER A 690 -22.18 -6.96 31.28
CA SER A 690 -22.70 -6.01 30.32
C SER A 690 -22.81 -6.64 28.93
N SER A 691 -23.90 -6.36 28.25
CA SER A 691 -23.97 -6.54 26.78
C SER A 691 -23.36 -5.30 26.15
N VAL A 692 -22.45 -5.46 25.20
CA VAL A 692 -21.82 -4.36 24.44
C VAL A 692 -21.84 -4.73 22.96
N LYS A 693 -22.72 -4.09 22.19
CA LYS A 693 -22.87 -4.33 20.75
C LYS A 693 -22.62 -3.06 19.97
N ARG A 694 -22.06 -3.20 18.78
CA ARG A 694 -21.81 -2.10 17.84
C ARG A 694 -22.27 -2.48 16.45
N GLY A 695 -22.77 -1.52 15.69
CA GLY A 695 -23.01 -1.65 14.27
C GLY A 695 -22.61 -0.42 13.47
N ILE A 696 -22.21 -0.64 12.22
CA ILE A 696 -21.99 0.40 11.22
C ILE A 696 -22.76 0.04 9.94
N ARG A 697 -23.44 1.02 9.32
CA ARG A 697 -24.14 0.80 8.05
C ARG A 697 -24.21 2.02 7.15
N TYR A 698 -24.39 1.76 5.87
CA TYR A 698 -24.89 2.78 4.95
C TYR A 698 -26.41 2.95 5.03
N PHE A 699 -26.87 4.17 4.76
CA PHE A 699 -28.26 4.47 4.43
C PHE A 699 -28.33 5.67 3.48
N ASN A 700 -29.53 5.99 2.99
CA ASN A 700 -29.74 7.05 1.99
C ASN A 700 -28.82 6.87 0.76
N SER A 701 -28.85 5.67 0.18
CA SER A 701 -28.06 5.32 -1.01
C SER A 701 -26.55 5.55 -0.82
N ARG A 702 -26.02 5.11 0.33
CA ARG A 702 -24.62 5.25 0.77
C ARG A 702 -24.14 6.68 1.01
N LYS A 703 -25.03 7.68 1.01
CA LYS A 703 -24.66 9.09 1.26
C LYS A 703 -24.55 9.43 2.74
N GLN A 704 -25.08 8.60 3.62
CA GLN A 704 -24.97 8.76 5.07
C GLN A 704 -24.52 7.44 5.69
N ILE A 705 -23.77 7.55 6.79
CA ILE A 705 -23.26 6.41 7.55
C ILE A 705 -23.86 6.47 8.95
N LEU A 706 -24.30 5.32 9.45
CA LEU A 706 -24.85 5.18 10.79
C LEU A 706 -23.90 4.34 11.63
N ILE A 707 -23.58 4.81 12.83
CA ILE A 707 -22.91 4.04 13.88
C ILE A 707 -23.90 3.90 15.03
N GLN A 708 -24.08 2.69 15.54
CA GLN A 708 -24.97 2.42 16.67
C GLN A 708 -24.27 1.55 17.70
N ASP A 709 -24.40 1.93 18.97
CA ASP A 709 -23.89 1.19 20.11
C ASP A 709 -25.03 0.90 21.09
N GLU A 710 -25.17 -0.38 21.45
CA GLU A 710 -26.14 -0.87 22.43
C GLU A 710 -25.40 -1.51 23.59
N ILE A 711 -25.45 -0.83 24.73
CA ILE A 711 -24.74 -1.21 25.94
C ILE A 711 -25.76 -1.35 27.06
N THR A 712 -25.82 -2.50 27.71
CA THR A 712 -26.73 -2.73 28.84
C THR A 712 -26.02 -3.46 29.96
N GLY A 713 -26.49 -3.32 31.20
CA GLY A 713 -25.96 -4.09 32.33
C GLY A 713 -24.64 -3.55 32.89
N VAL A 714 -24.25 -2.34 32.50
CA VAL A 714 -23.12 -1.62 33.10
C VAL A 714 -23.51 -1.15 34.51
N PRO A 715 -22.74 -1.51 35.56
CA PRO A 715 -23.05 -1.12 36.93
C PRO A 715 -23.17 0.40 37.11
N SER A 716 -24.06 0.83 38.00
CA SER A 716 -24.15 2.23 38.39
C SER A 716 -22.81 2.68 38.99
N GLY A 717 -22.30 3.82 38.52
CA GLY A 717 -21.00 4.36 38.93
C GLY A 717 -19.83 3.95 38.03
N THR A 718 -20.07 3.19 36.96
CA THR A 718 -19.06 2.82 35.96
C THR A 718 -19.22 3.69 34.71
N ASP A 719 -18.24 4.52 34.38
CA ASP A 719 -18.34 5.43 33.24
C ASP A 719 -18.32 4.69 31.90
N ILE A 720 -19.06 5.23 30.92
CA ILE A 720 -19.02 4.79 29.53
C ILE A 720 -18.63 5.99 28.67
N GLN A 721 -17.71 5.79 27.74
CA GLN A 721 -17.34 6.80 26.74
C GLN A 721 -17.34 6.20 25.33
N TRP A 722 -18.13 6.79 24.44
CA TRP A 722 -17.95 6.62 23.00
C TRP A 722 -16.90 7.60 22.50
N ARG A 723 -15.99 7.16 21.63
CA ARG A 723 -14.91 8.00 21.15
C ARG A 723 -14.46 7.67 19.73
N ALA A 724 -14.03 8.68 19.00
CA ALA A 724 -13.41 8.54 17.69
C ALA A 724 -12.40 9.68 17.41
N ASN A 725 -11.24 9.32 16.90
CA ASN A 725 -10.16 10.23 16.54
C ASN A 725 -10.43 10.86 15.17
N THR A 726 -10.18 12.17 15.03
CA THR A 726 -10.35 12.94 13.79
C THR A 726 -9.30 14.03 13.64
N ASN A 727 -8.88 14.34 12.41
CA ASN A 727 -8.03 15.50 12.12
C ASN A 727 -8.86 16.78 11.88
N ALA A 728 -10.19 16.68 11.91
CA ALA A 728 -11.05 17.81 11.67
C ALA A 728 -10.98 18.85 12.80
N THR A 729 -11.18 20.11 12.43
CA THR A 729 -11.58 21.12 13.42
C THR A 729 -13.02 20.84 13.81
N VAL A 730 -13.25 20.56 15.09
CA VAL A 730 -14.56 20.18 15.63
C VAL A 730 -15.23 21.36 16.32
N THR A 731 -16.50 21.60 16.01
CA THR A 731 -17.40 22.47 16.80
C THR A 731 -18.60 21.67 17.25
N THR A 732 -18.84 21.59 18.57
CA THR A 732 -19.98 20.85 19.14
C THR A 732 -21.12 21.76 19.55
N ASN A 733 -22.35 21.25 19.43
CA ASN A 733 -23.58 21.90 19.88
C ASN A 733 -24.59 20.82 20.31
N GLY A 734 -24.54 20.42 21.59
CA GLY A 734 -25.40 19.36 22.11
C GLY A 734 -25.21 18.06 21.33
N GLY A 735 -26.31 17.53 20.78
CA GLY A 735 -26.31 16.30 19.99
C GLY A 735 -25.71 16.41 18.58
N THR A 736 -25.07 17.54 18.22
CA THR A 736 -24.45 17.72 16.90
C THR A 736 -22.98 18.12 17.03
N ALA A 737 -22.12 17.57 16.17
CA ALA A 737 -20.75 18.03 15.97
C ALA A 737 -20.51 18.33 14.48
N THR A 738 -20.02 19.52 14.19
CA THR A 738 -19.57 19.92 12.85
C THR A 738 -18.07 19.70 12.75
N LEU A 739 -17.66 18.90 11.77
CA LEU A 739 -16.27 18.58 11.46
C LEU A 739 -15.88 19.29 10.17
N VAL A 740 -14.79 20.06 10.19
CA VAL A 740 -14.23 20.73 9.00
C VAL A 740 -12.80 20.28 8.78
N LEU A 741 -12.53 19.74 7.59
CA LEU A 741 -11.22 19.22 7.17
C LEU A 741 -11.10 19.36 5.64
N ASP A 742 -9.92 19.75 5.14
CA ASP A 742 -9.62 19.90 3.69
C ASP A 742 -10.61 20.77 2.89
N GLY A 743 -11.24 21.75 3.55
CA GLY A 743 -12.27 22.59 2.93
C GLY A 743 -13.63 21.90 2.75
N GLN A 744 -13.75 20.65 3.18
CA GLN A 744 -14.99 19.88 3.23
C GLN A 744 -15.64 19.96 4.61
N THR A 745 -16.87 19.47 4.72
CA THR A 745 -17.62 19.45 5.98
C THR A 745 -18.38 18.13 6.14
N ALA A 746 -18.35 17.57 7.34
CA ALA A 746 -19.24 16.50 7.78
C ALA A 746 -19.93 16.92 9.07
N ILE A 747 -21.16 16.44 9.26
CA ILE A 747 -21.94 16.69 10.47
C ILE A 747 -22.25 15.34 11.13
N ALA A 748 -21.73 15.12 12.33
CA ALA A 748 -22.12 14.01 13.19
C ALA A 748 -23.34 14.42 14.03
N THR A 749 -24.38 13.60 14.06
CA THR A 749 -25.64 13.87 14.77
C THR A 749 -26.05 12.67 15.62
N ILE A 750 -26.27 12.88 16.92
CA ILE A 750 -26.93 11.91 17.80
C ILE A 750 -28.41 11.87 17.42
N VAL A 751 -28.83 10.81 16.75
CA VAL A 751 -30.23 10.59 16.32
C VAL A 751 -31.02 9.78 17.35
N GLN A 752 -30.32 9.03 18.21
CA GLN A 752 -30.86 8.32 19.37
C GLN A 752 -29.80 8.33 20.47
N GLY A 753 -30.20 8.58 21.72
CA GLY A 753 -29.26 8.70 22.85
C GLY A 753 -29.99 8.88 24.18
N PRO A 754 -29.32 8.67 25.32
CA PRO A 754 -29.87 9.03 26.63
C PRO A 754 -30.14 10.53 26.70
N SER A 755 -31.08 10.92 27.57
CA SER A 755 -31.42 12.33 27.76
C SER A 755 -30.18 13.14 28.17
N GLY A 756 -29.86 14.18 27.40
CA GLY A 756 -28.69 15.02 27.64
C GLY A 756 -27.40 14.52 27.00
N ALA A 757 -27.43 13.42 26.24
CA ALA A 757 -26.29 13.01 25.40
C ALA A 757 -25.85 14.15 24.49
N ALA A 758 -24.56 14.45 24.52
CA ALA A 758 -23.98 15.55 23.77
C ALA A 758 -22.55 15.21 23.36
N PHE A 759 -22.13 15.74 22.22
CA PHE A 759 -20.74 15.67 21.80
C PHE A 759 -19.87 16.64 22.60
N SER A 760 -18.70 16.16 22.97
CA SER A 760 -17.59 16.98 23.45
C SER A 760 -16.29 16.56 22.75
N THR A 761 -15.16 17.14 23.16
CA THR A 761 -13.85 16.81 22.59
C THR A 761 -12.86 16.49 23.69
N ALA A 762 -11.99 15.50 23.47
CA ALA A 762 -10.86 15.17 24.31
C ALA A 762 -9.53 15.32 23.55
N SER A 763 -8.43 15.38 24.32
CA SER A 763 -7.08 15.37 23.76
C SER A 763 -6.63 13.93 23.50
N PRO A 764 -5.86 13.67 22.43
CA PRO A 764 -5.41 12.33 22.07
C PRO A 764 -4.19 11.89 22.90
N VAL A 765 -4.34 11.80 24.21
CA VAL A 765 -3.28 11.46 25.17
C VAL A 765 -3.85 10.57 26.29
N PRO A 766 -3.01 9.76 26.98
CA PRO A 766 -3.45 8.97 28.11
C PRO A 766 -4.14 9.79 29.20
N PHE A 767 -5.14 9.21 29.85
CA PHE A 767 -5.71 9.74 31.07
C PHE A 767 -4.69 9.75 32.21
N SER A 768 -4.86 10.69 33.14
CA SER A 768 -4.00 10.79 34.32
C SER A 768 -4.10 9.59 35.28
N THR A 769 -5.16 8.78 35.12
CA THR A 769 -5.43 7.58 35.93
C THR A 769 -4.82 6.31 35.35
N ASP A 770 -4.27 6.40 34.15
CA ASP A 770 -3.76 5.24 33.45
C ASP A 770 -2.45 4.72 34.04
N PRO A 771 -2.15 3.42 33.82
CA PRO A 771 -0.86 2.87 34.19
C PRO A 771 0.28 3.68 33.58
N PRO A 772 1.33 4.03 34.36
CA PRO A 772 2.47 4.75 33.81
C PRO A 772 3.21 3.87 32.80
N MET A 773 3.63 4.47 31.68
CA MET A 773 4.53 3.83 30.73
C MET A 773 5.84 3.38 31.40
N PRO A 774 6.51 2.34 30.87
CA PRO A 774 7.86 1.97 31.28
C PRO A 774 8.84 3.15 31.23
N ALA A 775 9.85 3.13 32.11
CA ALA A 775 10.89 4.14 32.09
C ALA A 775 11.67 4.07 30.76
N SER A 776 11.79 5.22 30.08
CA SER A 776 12.59 5.36 28.86
C SER A 776 14.07 5.06 29.15
N ASP A 777 14.67 4.23 28.30
CA ASP A 777 16.09 3.87 28.30
C ASP A 777 16.93 4.72 27.31
N GLY A 778 16.33 5.76 26.72
CA GLY A 778 16.96 6.60 25.71
C GLY A 778 16.08 6.88 24.50
N TYR A 779 15.04 6.08 24.28
CA TYR A 779 14.05 6.26 23.22
C TYR A 779 12.74 6.83 23.77
N ALA A 780 12.08 7.69 22.99
CA ALA A 780 10.84 8.34 23.42
C ALA A 780 9.73 7.30 23.61
N GLY A 781 8.88 7.46 24.64
CA GLY A 781 7.65 6.66 24.80
C GLY A 781 6.59 7.06 23.77
N ASP A 782 5.33 7.24 24.20
CA ASP A 782 4.26 7.59 23.26
C ASP A 782 4.59 8.80 22.37
N PRO A 783 4.58 8.64 21.03
CA PRO A 783 4.69 9.77 20.13
C PRO A 783 3.44 10.65 20.27
N GLY A 784 3.64 11.97 20.23
CA GLY A 784 2.52 12.91 20.22
C GLY A 784 1.61 12.68 19.00
N ASN A 785 0.34 13.06 19.13
CA ASN A 785 -0.67 12.97 18.08
C ASN A 785 -1.07 14.36 17.58
N PRO A 786 -0.14 15.11 16.94
CA PRO A 786 -0.41 16.49 16.53
C PRO A 786 -1.52 16.55 15.49
N GLY A 787 -2.43 17.53 15.64
CA GLY A 787 -3.54 17.73 14.71
C GLY A 787 -4.75 16.82 14.95
N VAL A 788 -4.65 15.83 15.82
CA VAL A 788 -5.76 14.94 16.17
C VAL A 788 -6.62 15.55 17.29
N THR A 789 -7.92 15.48 17.10
CA THR A 789 -8.96 15.74 18.12
C THR A 789 -9.73 14.44 18.35
N VAL A 790 -10.08 14.12 19.60
CA VAL A 790 -10.97 12.98 19.88
C VAL A 790 -12.38 13.52 20.05
N LEU A 791 -13.31 13.12 19.19
CA LEU A 791 -14.74 13.38 19.35
C LEU A 791 -15.30 12.36 20.34
N VAL A 792 -16.00 12.80 21.38
CA VAL A 792 -16.51 11.91 22.44
C VAL A 792 -17.98 12.15 22.77
N VAL A 793 -18.64 11.11 23.28
CA VAL A 793 -19.92 11.18 23.99
C VAL A 793 -19.75 10.46 25.32
N ASP A 794 -19.86 11.20 26.42
CA ASP A 794 -19.69 10.69 27.78
C ASP A 794 -21.03 10.34 28.43
N GLN A 795 -21.09 9.18 29.09
CA GLN A 795 -22.16 8.79 30.00
C GLN A 795 -21.57 8.53 31.39
N PRO A 796 -21.40 9.59 32.21
CA PRO A 796 -20.86 9.45 33.55
C PRO A 796 -21.83 8.69 34.46
N ASN A 797 -21.30 7.87 35.35
CA ASN A 797 -22.02 6.94 36.23
C ASN A 797 -22.75 5.78 35.52
N GLY A 798 -22.54 5.60 34.22
CA GLY A 798 -22.94 4.38 33.50
C GLY A 798 -24.45 4.16 33.36
N GLY A 799 -24.84 2.88 33.41
CA GLY A 799 -26.17 2.39 33.08
C GLY A 799 -26.28 1.95 31.62
N ASP A 800 -27.51 1.71 31.16
CA ASP A 800 -27.74 1.34 29.77
C ASP A 800 -27.51 2.56 28.85
N LEU A 801 -26.75 2.35 27.78
CA LEU A 801 -26.51 3.31 26.69
C LEU A 801 -27.07 2.73 25.40
N ASN A 802 -28.02 3.42 24.77
CA ASN A 802 -28.38 3.17 23.38
C ASN A 802 -28.09 4.47 22.61
N LEU A 803 -26.99 4.46 21.85
CA LEU A 803 -26.45 5.61 21.14
C LEU A 803 -26.44 5.31 19.65
N THR A 804 -27.06 6.18 18.86
CA THR A 804 -27.00 6.12 17.41
C THR A 804 -26.52 7.47 16.87
N ILE A 805 -25.43 7.44 16.12
CA ILE A 805 -24.78 8.60 15.52
C ILE A 805 -24.87 8.48 13.99
N ALA A 806 -25.50 9.46 13.35
CA ALA A 806 -25.47 9.61 11.90
C ALA A 806 -24.32 10.53 11.49
N ILE A 807 -23.46 10.06 10.59
CA ILE A 807 -22.42 10.85 9.94
C ILE A 807 -22.94 11.31 8.58
N ASN A 808 -23.03 12.64 8.42
CA ASN A 808 -23.60 13.30 7.26
C ASN A 808 -22.53 14.13 6.53
N PRO A 809 -21.75 13.54 5.60
CA PRO A 809 -20.91 14.33 4.70
C PRO A 809 -21.77 15.35 3.95
N GLN A 810 -21.32 16.59 3.87
CA GLN A 810 -22.04 17.68 3.22
C GLN A 810 -21.80 17.64 1.70
N TRP A 811 -22.50 16.72 1.01
CA TRP A 811 -22.33 16.47 -0.42
C TRP A 811 -22.71 17.70 -1.27
N PRO A 812 -21.88 18.06 -2.26
CA PRO A 812 -22.25 19.09 -3.23
C PRO A 812 -23.61 18.81 -3.88
N GLY A 813 -24.49 19.80 -3.85
CA GLY A 813 -25.83 19.72 -4.44
C GLY A 813 -26.92 19.15 -3.53
N MET A 814 -26.59 18.56 -2.38
CA MET A 814 -27.59 18.18 -1.38
C MET A 814 -28.02 19.37 -0.53
N GLN A 815 -29.31 19.47 -0.27
CA GLN A 815 -29.90 20.39 0.70
C GLN A 815 -30.15 19.69 2.04
N SER A 816 -30.40 20.45 3.11
CA SER A 816 -30.67 19.87 4.43
C SER A 816 -31.86 18.89 4.44
N SER A 817 -32.83 19.04 3.53
CA SER A 817 -33.97 18.13 3.37
C SER A 817 -33.62 16.77 2.76
N ASP A 818 -32.46 16.64 2.13
CA ASP A 818 -32.04 15.40 1.47
C ASP A 818 -31.36 14.43 2.44
N TYR A 819 -31.03 14.89 3.65
CA TYR A 819 -30.51 14.07 4.73
C TYR A 819 -31.66 13.42 5.49
N LEU A 820 -31.64 12.09 5.57
CA LEU A 820 -32.67 11.32 6.23
C LEU A 820 -32.32 11.13 7.71
N THR A 821 -33.35 11.06 8.55
CA THR A 821 -33.25 10.55 9.92
C THR A 821 -33.64 9.06 9.88
N PRO A 822 -32.74 8.13 10.22
CA PRO A 822 -33.08 6.72 10.19
C PRO A 822 -34.07 6.34 11.31
N PRO A 823 -34.90 5.31 11.13
CA PRO A 823 -35.67 4.73 12.23
C PRO A 823 -34.72 4.12 13.27
N ASN A 824 -35.16 4.07 14.53
CA ASN A 824 -34.46 3.35 15.59
C ASN A 824 -34.76 1.84 15.47
N VAL A 825 -33.75 1.04 15.17
CA VAL A 825 -33.86 -0.42 15.04
C VAL A 825 -32.77 -1.09 15.88
N PRO A 826 -33.10 -2.05 16.76
CA PRO A 826 -32.12 -2.81 17.52
C PRO A 826 -31.09 -3.50 16.62
N LEU A 827 -29.83 -3.58 17.05
CA LEU A 827 -28.73 -4.18 16.27
C LEU A 827 -29.03 -5.61 15.83
N ASP A 828 -29.67 -6.41 16.68
CA ASP A 828 -30.06 -7.80 16.37
C ASP A 828 -31.14 -7.90 15.28
N GLU A 829 -31.82 -6.80 14.97
CA GLU A 829 -32.86 -6.70 13.93
C GLU A 829 -32.34 -6.00 12.66
N TRP A 830 -31.04 -5.70 12.59
CA TRP A 830 -30.46 -5.09 11.39
C TRP A 830 -30.58 -6.02 10.18
N SER A 831 -31.10 -5.45 9.09
CA SER A 831 -31.21 -6.09 7.79
C SER A 831 -30.98 -5.05 6.70
N LEU A 832 -30.92 -5.51 5.45
CA LEU A 832 -30.72 -4.62 4.30
C LEU A 832 -31.80 -3.53 4.22
N THR A 833 -33.01 -3.80 4.70
CA THR A 833 -34.15 -2.87 4.60
C THR A 833 -34.54 -2.20 5.91
N SER A 834 -33.91 -2.54 7.04
CA SER A 834 -34.39 -2.09 8.36
C SER A 834 -34.32 -0.57 8.57
N HIS A 835 -33.47 0.16 7.84
CA HIS A 835 -33.33 1.62 7.95
C HIS A 835 -33.79 2.36 6.70
N ASN A 836 -34.55 1.71 5.83
CA ASN A 836 -35.21 2.41 4.73
C ASN A 836 -36.25 3.36 5.34
N GLY A 837 -36.18 4.65 4.99
CA GLY A 837 -37.17 5.64 5.42
C GLY A 837 -38.56 5.23 4.95
N ALA A 838 -39.58 5.54 5.76
CA ALA A 838 -40.98 5.45 5.35
C ALA A 838 -41.35 6.56 4.35
#